data_AF-A0A8H6LJM4-F1
#
_entry.id   AF-A0A8H6LJM4-F1
#
_cell.length_a   1.000
_cell.length_b   1.000
_cell.length_c   1.000
_cell.angle_alpha   90.00
_cell.angle_beta   90.00
_cell.angle_gamma   90.00
#
_symmetry.space_group_name_H-M   'P 1'
#
loop_
_entity.id
_entity.type
_entity.pdbx_description
1 polymer ?
#
loop_
_entity_poly.entity_id
_entity_poly.type
_entity_poly.pdbx_seq_one_letter_code
_entity_poly.pdbx_strand_id
1 'polypeptide(L)'
;MVLRNPQTRPSLGGLDQTKTKSDQTIPITASDNGWTDNHIAIEWLREVYLPQTQPEDESDARLIILDGHRSHVSDEWMATCFLNNVYCCYLPAHCSHGLQPLDNGVFNVSKAAYRKELQKLTSLTDSAPVDKVNFIKAYAKAREVGMTKKNILSGWRVTGNWPISRRKALMHPEIQSDKKETTPTSDGPSDGQRDSDNTPKTSRHIRDLGKNKSPSTRRRYSVISRGFEAQESKIASLSSRVASLEEEVGRLSRGKKRKAIPNPNRKFMTLAEALVVGNNISEPGQAAEEIEAVEDVIEVGGVEEDEGSNSEAEELLVPATPDALISQSALTIAGNNIFAVNAGSNTLSMLRVSRSDPTKLQMVGKPVQVPGEFPNTVAASAKNGIVCVGSTGAKAGVSCSSFSRQGLGAMDELRTIDLGQTTPPAGPTNTLSQVLFSDDESMLFTMVKGDPAVNKTGFISVANVEMNNGVAAVSKQDARSSPEGTAVLFGSQVIPGTSKVFATDASFGAAILDVDPNSCEATTAAKGAVQGQKATCWVAISPATKSAFVTDVGRNRVVEMSLEDASVVSELDLTCNGDPGLIDLAASGNFLYALSPGNGTTQAAVTVLDVSGGSGSAKMVQHFELAGMASKTAMGMKVM
;
A
#
# COMPACT_ATOMS: atom_id res chain seq x y z
N MET A 1 -0.77 -17.00 23.37
CA MET A 1 -0.49 -16.51 24.75
C MET A 1 -1.12 -17.49 25.74
N VAL A 2 -0.33 -18.27 26.46
CA VAL A 2 -0.82 -19.27 27.45
C VAL A 2 -0.63 -18.71 28.87
N LEU A 3 -1.53 -19.06 29.79
CA LEU A 3 -1.42 -18.70 31.20
C LEU A 3 -0.54 -19.72 31.94
N ARG A 4 0.51 -19.25 32.63
CA ARG A 4 1.16 -20.01 33.72
C ARG A 4 1.16 -19.23 35.02
N ASN A 5 1.06 -19.98 36.12
CA ASN A 5 1.02 -19.47 37.48
C ASN A 5 2.48 -19.30 37.98
N PRO A 6 2.88 -18.14 38.55
CA PRO A 6 4.30 -17.85 38.76
C PRO A 6 4.87 -18.45 40.05
N GLN A 7 5.07 -19.77 40.11
CA GLN A 7 5.93 -20.42 41.13
C GLN A 7 6.66 -21.66 40.60
N THR A 8 7.95 -21.51 40.24
CA THR A 8 9.11 -22.29 40.74
C THR A 8 10.39 -21.88 39.97
N ARG A 9 11.58 -22.14 40.54
CA ARG A 9 12.91 -21.80 39.97
C ARG A 9 13.63 -23.05 39.43
N PRO A 10 14.70 -22.89 38.64
CA PRO A 10 16.05 -23.00 39.22
C PRO A 10 16.90 -21.72 39.11
N SER A 11 18.11 -21.74 39.67
CA SER A 11 18.88 -20.54 40.03
C SER A 11 20.22 -20.37 39.30
N LEU A 12 20.43 -19.14 38.80
CA LEU A 12 21.70 -18.41 38.61
C LEU A 12 21.33 -16.90 38.53
N GLY A 13 22.21 -15.91 38.74
CA GLY A 13 23.54 -15.94 39.35
C GLY A 13 23.84 -14.72 40.24
N GLY A 14 23.23 -13.55 39.97
CA GLY A 14 23.43 -12.28 40.67
C GLY A 14 23.40 -11.07 39.71
N LEU A 15 22.59 -10.04 40.01
CA LEU A 15 22.78 -8.59 39.73
C LEU A 15 21.45 -7.81 39.90
N ASP A 16 21.55 -6.68 40.62
CA ASP A 16 20.61 -5.54 40.82
C ASP A 16 19.09 -5.81 41.03
N GLN A 17 18.52 -5.25 42.11
CA GLN A 17 17.14 -5.48 42.58
C GLN A 17 16.12 -4.40 42.17
N THR A 18 16.47 -3.43 41.33
CA THR A 18 15.58 -2.29 40.99
C THR A 18 14.71 -2.48 39.74
N LYS A 19 14.89 -3.56 38.96
CA LYS A 19 14.09 -3.86 37.76
C LYS A 19 13.08 -4.97 38.02
N THR A 20 11.82 -4.76 37.63
CA THR A 20 10.79 -5.79 37.60
C THR A 20 11.24 -6.94 36.69
N LYS A 21 11.24 -8.19 37.22
CA LYS A 21 11.71 -9.39 36.50
C LYS A 21 11.00 -9.68 35.18
N SER A 22 9.88 -9.01 34.89
CA SER A 22 9.15 -9.10 33.62
C SER A 22 9.92 -8.51 32.44
N ASP A 23 10.78 -7.51 32.66
CA ASP A 23 11.34 -6.71 31.56
C ASP A 23 12.70 -7.23 31.06
N GLN A 24 13.34 -8.12 31.83
CA GLN A 24 14.61 -8.75 31.48
C GLN A 24 14.48 -9.91 30.48
N THR A 25 13.27 -10.35 30.14
CA THR A 25 13.04 -11.60 29.39
C THR A 25 12.12 -11.45 28.16
N ILE A 26 11.68 -10.24 27.83
CA ILE A 26 10.81 -10.00 26.66
C ILE A 26 11.67 -9.90 25.40
N PRO A 27 11.56 -10.85 24.45
CA PRO A 27 12.32 -10.80 23.21
C PRO A 27 11.74 -9.78 22.24
N ILE A 28 12.63 -9.08 21.54
CA ILE A 28 12.37 -8.07 20.52
C ILE A 28 13.27 -8.38 19.33
N THR A 29 12.71 -8.32 18.13
CA THR A 29 13.47 -8.32 16.88
C THR A 29 12.90 -7.25 15.95
N ALA A 30 13.58 -6.98 14.84
CA ALA A 30 13.14 -6.06 13.81
C ALA A 30 13.59 -6.55 12.44
N SER A 31 12.70 -6.46 11.46
CA SER A 31 12.98 -6.64 10.03
C SER A 31 13.31 -5.30 9.37
N ASP A 32 14.02 -5.32 8.24
CA ASP A 32 14.34 -4.10 7.50
C ASP A 32 13.12 -3.44 6.83
N ASN A 33 12.07 -4.22 6.51
CA ASN A 33 10.79 -3.72 5.98
C ASN A 33 9.78 -3.33 7.09
N GLY A 34 10.07 -3.63 8.37
CA GLY A 34 9.19 -3.34 9.51
C GLY A 34 8.00 -4.30 9.70
N TRP A 35 7.85 -5.33 8.88
CA TRP A 35 6.78 -6.33 8.96
C TRP A 35 7.30 -7.68 9.50
N THR A 36 6.41 -8.50 10.07
CA THR A 36 6.77 -9.88 10.43
C THR A 36 6.77 -10.76 9.18
N ASP A 37 7.72 -11.69 9.10
CA ASP A 37 7.82 -12.69 8.05
C ASP A 37 7.70 -14.12 8.61
N ASN A 38 7.73 -15.12 7.73
CA ASN A 38 7.63 -16.54 8.11
C ASN A 38 8.80 -16.97 9.01
N HIS A 39 10.03 -16.51 8.74
CA HIS A 39 11.21 -16.88 9.51
C HIS A 39 11.14 -16.30 10.93
N ILE A 40 10.75 -15.03 11.09
CA ILE A 40 10.58 -14.39 12.40
C ILE A 40 9.49 -15.12 13.21
N ALA A 41 8.42 -15.58 12.56
CA ALA A 41 7.38 -16.35 13.24
C ALA A 41 7.85 -17.75 13.66
N ILE A 42 8.51 -18.52 12.79
CA ILE A 42 9.08 -19.84 13.14
C ILE A 42 10.09 -19.73 14.28
N GLU A 43 10.97 -18.74 14.23
CA GLU A 43 11.97 -18.51 15.27
C GLU A 43 11.30 -18.06 16.58
N TRP A 44 10.26 -17.21 16.52
CA TRP A 44 9.43 -16.92 17.69
C TRP A 44 8.74 -18.17 18.26
N LEU A 45 8.27 -19.09 17.40
CA LEU A 45 7.64 -20.33 17.84
C LEU A 45 8.65 -21.20 18.62
N ARG A 46 9.84 -21.39 18.06
CA ARG A 46 10.93 -22.22 18.63
C ARG A 46 11.58 -21.61 19.85
N GLU A 47 12.00 -20.35 19.78
CA GLU A 47 12.82 -19.70 20.81
C GLU A 47 12.00 -19.03 21.91
N VAL A 48 10.71 -18.73 21.66
CA VAL A 48 9.86 -17.96 22.59
C VAL A 48 8.64 -18.74 23.03
N TYR A 49 7.78 -19.17 22.10
CA TYR A 49 6.49 -19.76 22.46
C TYR A 49 6.63 -21.16 23.07
N LEU A 50 7.36 -22.07 22.42
CA LEU A 50 7.49 -23.44 22.89
C LEU A 50 8.13 -23.54 24.29
N PRO A 51 9.24 -22.82 24.61
CA PRO A 51 9.84 -22.84 25.94
C PRO A 51 8.98 -22.15 26.99
N GLN A 52 8.34 -21.01 26.68
CA GLN A 52 7.54 -20.28 27.67
C GLN A 52 6.17 -20.92 27.96
N THR A 53 5.72 -21.85 27.11
CA THR A 53 4.41 -22.50 27.25
C THR A 53 4.47 -24.00 27.54
N GLN A 54 5.67 -24.60 27.63
CA GLN A 54 5.86 -26.02 27.91
C GLN A 54 4.94 -26.48 29.06
N PRO A 55 4.15 -27.56 28.88
CA PRO A 55 3.22 -28.02 29.91
C PRO A 55 3.94 -28.62 31.14
N GLU A 56 3.18 -28.95 32.19
CA GLU A 56 3.73 -29.62 33.40
C GLU A 56 3.80 -31.14 33.20
N ASP A 57 2.82 -31.69 32.48
CA ASP A 57 2.84 -33.03 31.91
C ASP A 57 3.11 -32.90 30.40
N GLU A 58 4.10 -33.61 29.85
CA GLU A 58 4.43 -33.52 28.41
C GLU A 58 3.32 -34.05 27.49
N SER A 59 2.36 -34.83 28.03
CA SER A 59 1.18 -35.28 27.30
C SER A 59 0.07 -34.23 27.17
N ASP A 60 0.12 -33.13 27.93
CA ASP A 60 -0.89 -32.06 27.88
C ASP A 60 -0.83 -31.27 26.57
N ALA A 61 -1.97 -31.25 25.87
CA ALA A 61 -2.17 -30.49 24.65
C ALA A 61 -2.21 -28.97 24.90
N ARG A 62 -1.51 -28.20 24.06
CA ARG A 62 -1.56 -26.72 24.04
C ARG A 62 -2.43 -26.24 22.90
N LEU A 63 -3.25 -25.20 23.12
CA LEU A 63 -4.05 -24.57 22.07
C LEU A 63 -3.51 -23.18 21.74
N ILE A 64 -3.24 -22.91 20.46
CA ILE A 64 -2.94 -21.56 19.95
C ILE A 64 -4.06 -21.09 19.02
N ILE A 65 -4.61 -19.91 19.27
CA ILE A 65 -5.63 -19.28 18.43
C ILE A 65 -4.93 -18.26 17.53
N LEU A 66 -5.22 -18.30 16.23
CA LEU A 66 -4.54 -17.57 15.17
C LEU A 66 -5.55 -16.87 14.26
N ASP A 67 -5.20 -15.68 13.77
CA ASP A 67 -6.04 -14.84 12.88
C ASP A 67 -5.85 -15.13 11.38
N GLY A 68 -5.18 -16.23 11.05
CA GLY A 68 -4.87 -16.62 9.67
C GLY A 68 -3.61 -15.96 9.09
N HIS A 69 -2.76 -15.28 9.89
CA HIS A 69 -1.57 -14.65 9.31
C HIS A 69 -0.65 -15.65 8.59
N ARG A 70 -0.18 -15.29 7.38
CA ARG A 70 0.60 -16.15 6.46
C ARG A 70 1.82 -16.79 7.15
N SER A 71 2.43 -16.05 8.06
CA SER A 71 3.56 -16.49 8.90
C SER A 71 3.21 -17.56 9.93
N HIS A 72 1.94 -17.94 10.08
CA HIS A 72 1.42 -18.94 11.01
C HIS A 72 0.65 -20.07 10.30
N VAL A 73 0.69 -20.12 8.97
CA VAL A 73 0.08 -21.18 8.13
C VAL A 73 1.12 -21.87 7.22
N SER A 74 2.42 -21.65 7.42
CA SER A 74 3.45 -22.42 6.73
C SER A 74 3.52 -23.86 7.24
N ASP A 75 3.92 -24.80 6.37
CA ASP A 75 4.08 -26.21 6.75
C ASP A 75 5.06 -26.39 7.90
N GLU A 76 6.17 -25.65 7.91
CA GLU A 76 7.14 -25.68 9.00
C GLU A 76 6.52 -25.24 10.34
N TRP A 77 5.60 -24.27 10.33
CA TRP A 77 4.90 -23.82 11.55
C TRP A 77 3.94 -24.89 12.04
N MET A 78 3.11 -25.43 11.15
CA MET A 78 2.12 -26.45 11.49
C MET A 78 2.80 -27.74 11.96
N ALA A 79 3.87 -28.18 11.29
CA ALA A 79 4.69 -29.31 11.70
C ALA A 79 5.39 -29.07 13.04
N THR A 80 6.01 -27.89 13.25
CA THR A 80 6.66 -27.54 14.52
C THR A 80 5.64 -27.53 15.68
N CYS A 81 4.43 -27.01 15.46
CA CYS A 81 3.33 -27.07 16.42
C CYS A 81 2.89 -28.52 16.72
N PHE A 82 2.61 -29.31 15.68
CA PHE A 82 2.16 -30.70 15.81
C PHE A 82 3.16 -31.58 16.56
N LEU A 83 4.45 -31.52 16.19
CA LEU A 83 5.54 -32.26 16.85
C LEU A 83 5.75 -31.88 18.33
N ASN A 84 5.19 -30.74 18.76
CA ASN A 84 5.28 -30.24 20.13
C ASN A 84 3.93 -30.28 20.88
N ASN A 85 2.96 -31.08 20.41
CA ASN A 85 1.63 -31.20 21.02
C ASN A 85 0.88 -29.84 21.13
N VAL A 86 1.06 -28.98 20.11
CA VAL A 86 0.36 -27.70 19.98
C VAL A 86 -0.67 -27.79 18.85
N TYR A 87 -1.94 -27.57 19.18
CA TYR A 87 -3.05 -27.50 18.25
C TYR A 87 -3.27 -26.06 17.79
N CYS A 88 -3.20 -25.84 16.48
CA CYS A 88 -3.57 -24.57 15.87
C CYS A 88 -5.09 -24.47 15.69
N CYS A 89 -5.68 -23.34 16.11
CA CYS A 89 -7.07 -23.00 15.92
C CYS A 89 -7.15 -21.70 15.12
N TYR A 90 -7.37 -21.82 13.82
CA TYR A 90 -7.49 -20.68 12.91
C TYR A 90 -8.90 -20.10 13.00
N LEU A 91 -8.99 -18.78 13.22
CA LEU A 91 -10.23 -18.04 13.18
C LEU A 91 -10.68 -17.89 11.72
N PRO A 92 -11.99 -18.01 11.40
CA PRO A 92 -12.47 -17.73 10.05
C PRO A 92 -12.17 -16.29 9.63
N ALA A 93 -12.05 -16.07 8.32
CA ALA A 93 -11.82 -14.75 7.74
C ALA A 93 -12.75 -13.68 8.32
N HIS A 94 -12.19 -12.49 8.56
CA HIS A 94 -12.86 -11.34 9.17
C HIS A 94 -13.48 -11.57 10.57
N CYS A 95 -13.22 -12.67 11.29
CA CYS A 95 -13.83 -12.90 12.62
C CYS A 95 -12.97 -12.45 13.82
N SER A 96 -11.75 -11.96 13.59
CA SER A 96 -10.80 -11.62 14.67
C SER A 96 -11.34 -10.57 15.64
N HIS A 97 -12.03 -9.55 15.16
CA HIS A 97 -12.63 -8.51 16.01
C HIS A 97 -13.72 -9.03 16.96
N GLY A 98 -14.33 -10.19 16.70
CA GLY A 98 -15.31 -10.83 17.58
C GLY A 98 -14.74 -11.99 18.41
N LEU A 99 -13.75 -12.72 17.87
CA LEU A 99 -13.25 -13.98 18.44
C LEU A 99 -11.82 -13.91 18.99
N GLN A 100 -11.01 -12.90 18.64
CA GLN A 100 -9.62 -12.78 19.10
C GLN A 100 -9.55 -12.14 20.51
N PRO A 101 -9.05 -12.85 21.55
CA PRO A 101 -9.02 -12.34 22.93
C PRO A 101 -8.07 -11.16 23.13
N LEU A 102 -7.06 -11.03 22.27
CA LEU A 102 -6.08 -9.95 22.35
C LEU A 102 -6.70 -8.62 21.91
N ASP A 103 -7.36 -8.58 20.75
CA ASP A 103 -8.07 -7.40 20.24
C ASP A 103 -9.21 -6.97 21.18
N ASN A 104 -10.00 -7.93 21.66
CA ASN A 104 -11.15 -7.70 22.52
C ASN A 104 -10.84 -7.36 24.00
N GLY A 105 -9.56 -7.23 24.37
CA GLY A 105 -9.18 -6.94 25.75
C GLY A 105 -7.83 -6.28 25.89
N VAL A 106 -6.77 -7.08 25.70
CA VAL A 106 -5.39 -6.67 25.99
C VAL A 106 -4.95 -5.48 25.14
N PHE A 107 -5.14 -5.55 23.82
CA PHE A 107 -4.68 -4.52 22.89
C PHE A 107 -5.45 -3.22 22.99
N ASN A 108 -6.75 -3.24 23.31
CA ASN A 108 -7.50 -2.00 23.54
C ASN A 108 -6.95 -1.21 24.74
N VAL A 109 -6.63 -1.89 25.85
CA VAL A 109 -6.02 -1.26 27.02
C VAL A 109 -4.57 -0.85 26.74
N SER A 110 -3.77 -1.70 26.09
CA SER A 110 -2.39 -1.36 25.70
C SER A 110 -2.34 -0.15 24.77
N LYS A 111 -3.18 -0.08 23.72
CA LYS A 111 -3.23 1.05 22.78
C LYS A 111 -3.62 2.36 23.48
N ALA A 112 -4.54 2.31 24.45
CA ALA A 112 -4.92 3.48 25.24
C ALA A 112 -3.79 3.94 26.20
N ALA A 113 -3.15 3.00 26.91
CA ALA A 113 -2.02 3.29 27.79
C ALA A 113 -0.81 3.82 27.01
N TYR A 114 -0.52 3.23 25.85
CA TYR A 114 0.55 3.65 24.94
C TYR A 114 0.37 5.08 24.45
N ARG A 115 -0.83 5.44 23.97
CA ARG A 115 -1.15 6.84 23.59
C ARG A 115 -0.94 7.82 24.75
N LYS A 116 -1.27 7.43 25.98
CA LYS A 116 -1.05 8.24 27.18
C LYS A 116 0.43 8.40 27.52
N GLU A 117 1.25 7.37 27.37
CA GLU A 117 2.70 7.49 27.57
C GLU A 117 3.40 8.28 26.45
N LEU A 118 2.93 8.16 25.19
CA LEU A 118 3.39 9.04 24.11
C LEU A 118 3.07 10.51 24.41
N GLN A 119 1.82 10.83 24.82
CA GLN A 119 1.44 12.20 25.20
C GLN A 119 2.31 12.77 26.32
N LYS A 120 2.70 11.96 27.32
CA LYS A 120 3.64 12.37 28.37
C LYS A 120 5.04 12.66 27.82
N LEU A 121 5.54 11.83 26.92
CA LEU A 121 6.86 12.03 26.29
C LEU A 121 6.85 13.30 25.42
N THR A 122 5.82 13.52 24.61
CA THR A 122 5.62 14.76 23.86
C THR A 122 5.56 15.99 24.76
N SER A 123 4.95 15.90 25.96
CA SER A 123 4.93 17.01 26.92
C SER A 123 6.26 17.29 27.65
N LEU A 124 7.29 16.45 27.44
CA LEU A 124 8.59 16.55 28.12
C LEU A 124 9.77 16.79 27.17
N THR A 125 9.60 16.57 25.86
CA THR A 125 10.63 16.83 24.84
C THR A 125 10.03 17.62 23.68
N ASP A 126 10.34 18.91 23.63
CA ASP A 126 9.74 19.92 22.75
C ASP A 126 10.27 19.90 21.30
N SER A 127 10.63 18.72 20.78
CA SER A 127 11.08 18.55 19.39
C SER A 127 11.13 17.09 18.91
N ALA A 128 10.62 16.90 17.69
CA ALA A 128 10.88 15.80 16.75
C ALA A 128 10.23 14.43 17.04
N PRO A 129 9.96 13.61 15.99
CA PRO A 129 9.18 12.38 16.14
C PRO A 129 9.87 11.32 17.01
N VAL A 130 9.01 10.55 17.67
CA VAL A 130 9.30 9.49 18.67
C VAL A 130 10.40 8.55 18.17
N ASP A 131 11.60 8.69 18.73
CA ASP A 131 12.72 7.78 18.48
C ASP A 131 12.30 6.32 18.76
N LYS A 132 12.89 5.33 18.06
CA LYS A 132 12.64 3.90 18.29
C LYS A 132 12.87 3.53 19.76
N VAL A 133 13.81 4.20 20.43
CA VAL A 133 14.04 4.10 21.89
C VAL A 133 12.82 4.55 22.71
N ASN A 134 12.17 5.65 22.32
CA ASN A 134 10.97 6.16 22.98
C ASN A 134 9.73 5.31 22.68
N PHE A 135 9.64 4.72 21.48
CA PHE A 135 8.63 3.69 21.16
C PHE A 135 8.75 2.52 22.14
N ILE A 136 9.95 1.98 22.32
CA ILE A 136 10.22 0.84 23.22
C ILE A 136 9.91 1.22 24.69
N LYS A 137 10.36 2.39 25.15
CA LYS A 137 10.07 2.92 26.51
C LYS A 137 8.56 3.10 26.76
N ALA A 138 7.82 3.65 25.80
CA ALA A 138 6.37 3.84 25.93
C ALA A 138 5.61 2.50 25.86
N TYR A 139 6.05 1.57 25.01
CA TYR A 139 5.45 0.24 24.89
C TYR A 139 5.65 -0.62 26.13
N ALA A 140 6.83 -0.58 26.77
CA ALA A 140 7.11 -1.27 28.03
C ALA A 140 6.08 -0.92 29.11
N LYS A 141 5.90 0.37 29.39
CA LYS A 141 4.89 0.87 30.35
C LYS A 141 3.45 0.54 29.93
N ALA A 142 3.14 0.66 28.63
CA ALA A 142 1.80 0.30 28.12
C ALA A 142 1.50 -1.19 28.33
N ARG A 143 2.52 -2.04 28.27
CA ARG A 143 2.43 -3.49 28.51
C ARG A 143 2.10 -3.80 29.98
N GLU A 144 2.68 -3.08 30.94
CA GLU A 144 2.35 -3.24 32.37
C GLU A 144 0.86 -2.97 32.65
N VAL A 145 0.27 -1.97 31.99
CA VAL A 145 -1.15 -1.62 32.13
C VAL A 145 -2.06 -2.56 31.34
N GLY A 146 -1.65 -2.95 30.12
CA GLY A 146 -2.46 -3.74 29.19
C GLY A 146 -2.45 -5.25 29.47
N MET A 147 -1.28 -5.85 29.68
CA MET A 147 -1.09 -7.31 29.81
C MET A 147 -1.31 -7.84 31.23
N THR A 148 -2.30 -7.32 31.95
CA THR A 148 -2.65 -7.79 33.29
C THR A 148 -3.52 -9.05 33.25
N LYS A 149 -3.42 -9.92 34.27
CA LYS A 149 -4.28 -11.11 34.44
C LYS A 149 -5.77 -10.78 34.31
N LYS A 150 -6.20 -9.61 34.83
CA LYS A 150 -7.58 -9.11 34.73
C LYS A 150 -8.00 -8.86 33.28
N ASN A 151 -7.18 -8.17 32.48
CA ASN A 151 -7.49 -7.83 31.10
C ASN A 151 -7.47 -9.07 30.20
N ILE A 152 -6.48 -9.95 30.39
CA ILE A 152 -6.38 -11.24 29.68
C ILE A 152 -7.66 -12.06 29.91
N LEU A 153 -8.02 -12.33 31.17
CA LEU A 153 -9.26 -13.04 31.52
C LEU A 153 -10.55 -12.30 31.12
N SER A 154 -10.48 -11.00 30.83
CA SER A 154 -11.60 -10.26 30.25
C SER A 154 -11.75 -10.55 28.76
N GLY A 155 -10.68 -10.49 27.98
CA GLY A 155 -10.70 -10.78 26.54
C GLY A 155 -11.23 -12.19 26.23
N TRP A 156 -10.76 -13.19 26.97
CA TRP A 156 -11.25 -14.58 26.87
C TRP A 156 -12.76 -14.74 27.16
N ARG A 157 -13.28 -13.93 28.09
CA ARG A 157 -14.68 -13.97 28.56
C ARG A 157 -15.64 -13.15 27.70
N VAL A 158 -15.13 -12.13 27.00
CA VAL A 158 -15.87 -11.31 26.03
C VAL A 158 -16.10 -12.11 24.74
N THR A 159 -15.01 -12.63 24.15
CA THR A 159 -15.04 -13.51 22.96
C THR A 159 -15.86 -14.79 23.16
N GLY A 160 -16.01 -15.24 24.41
CA GLY A 160 -16.70 -16.50 24.71
C GLY A 160 -15.83 -17.74 24.49
N ASN A 161 -14.51 -17.56 24.32
CA ASN A 161 -13.55 -18.66 24.22
C ASN A 161 -13.31 -19.30 25.60
N TRP A 162 -13.31 -18.52 26.70
CA TRP A 162 -13.24 -19.06 28.06
C TRP A 162 -13.99 -18.22 29.11
N PRO A 163 -14.96 -18.79 29.86
CA PRO A 163 -15.57 -20.10 29.64
C PRO A 163 -16.25 -20.20 28.28
N ILE A 164 -16.20 -21.39 27.66
CA ILE A 164 -16.68 -21.63 26.30
C ILE A 164 -18.18 -21.29 26.20
N SER A 165 -18.54 -20.40 25.28
CA SER A 165 -19.89 -19.90 25.11
C SER A 165 -20.20 -19.59 23.65
N ARG A 166 -20.67 -20.62 22.92
CA ARG A 166 -21.11 -20.50 21.51
C ARG A 166 -22.12 -19.36 21.31
N ARG A 167 -23.01 -19.14 22.28
CA ARG A 167 -24.00 -18.04 22.23
C ARG A 167 -23.36 -16.66 22.18
N LYS A 168 -22.23 -16.42 22.86
CA LYS A 168 -21.56 -15.11 22.81
C LYS A 168 -20.93 -14.85 21.44
N ALA A 169 -20.21 -15.84 20.90
CA ALA A 169 -19.67 -15.79 19.55
C ALA A 169 -20.77 -15.54 18.50
N LEU A 170 -21.83 -16.35 18.49
CA LEU A 170 -22.92 -16.27 17.51
C LEU A 170 -23.86 -15.05 17.66
N MET A 171 -23.76 -14.31 18.77
CA MET A 171 -24.50 -13.06 18.98
C MET A 171 -23.68 -11.81 18.63
N HIS A 172 -22.45 -11.97 18.12
CA HIS A 172 -21.65 -10.83 17.67
C HIS A 172 -22.32 -10.18 16.45
N PRO A 173 -22.45 -8.83 16.38
CA PRO A 173 -23.20 -8.16 15.31
C PRO A 173 -22.77 -8.53 13.89
N GLU A 174 -21.46 -8.68 13.66
CA GLU A 174 -20.87 -9.00 12.36
C GLU A 174 -20.84 -10.51 12.03
N ILE A 175 -21.27 -11.38 12.97
CA ILE A 175 -21.44 -12.83 12.73
C ILE A 175 -22.91 -13.14 12.35
N GLN A 176 -23.83 -12.18 12.53
CA GLN A 176 -25.20 -12.29 12.05
C GLN A 176 -25.30 -11.80 10.60
N SER A 177 -25.84 -12.63 9.70
CA SER A 177 -26.22 -12.21 8.35
C SER A 177 -27.20 -11.04 8.39
N ASP A 178 -27.10 -10.13 7.42
CA ASP A 178 -27.89 -8.89 7.33
C ASP A 178 -29.34 -9.03 7.81
N LYS A 179 -29.67 -8.34 8.89
CA LYS A 179 -31.06 -8.17 9.29
C LYS A 179 -31.74 -7.24 8.28
N LYS A 180 -32.76 -7.77 7.61
CA LYS A 180 -33.77 -6.95 6.92
C LYS A 180 -34.19 -5.80 7.83
N GLU A 181 -34.19 -4.58 7.30
CA GLU A 181 -34.63 -3.39 8.01
C GLU A 181 -36.06 -3.58 8.53
N THR A 182 -36.20 -3.71 9.85
CA THR A 182 -37.48 -3.52 10.53
C THR A 182 -37.59 -2.07 10.97
N THR A 183 -38.53 -1.34 10.37
CA THR A 183 -38.90 0.03 10.74
C THR A 183 -39.09 0.20 12.26
N PRO A 184 -38.56 1.26 12.89
CA PRO A 184 -38.74 1.49 14.31
C PRO A 184 -40.18 1.95 14.62
N THR A 185 -40.88 1.20 15.46
CA THR A 185 -42.15 1.62 16.08
C THR A 185 -41.91 2.64 17.20
N SER A 186 -42.87 3.56 17.36
CA SER A 186 -42.83 4.71 18.26
C SER A 186 -42.99 4.36 19.75
N ASP A 187 -42.09 4.94 20.54
CA ASP A 187 -42.21 5.53 21.88
C ASP A 187 -42.93 4.82 23.06
N GLY A 188 -42.17 4.71 24.15
CA GLY A 188 -42.64 4.74 25.54
C GLY A 188 -41.74 5.69 26.36
N PRO A 189 -42.26 6.45 27.34
CA PRO A 189 -41.57 7.64 27.84
C PRO A 189 -40.48 7.34 28.88
N SER A 190 -39.32 8.00 28.73
CA SER A 190 -38.30 8.08 29.77
C SER A 190 -38.54 9.31 30.65
N ASP A 191 -38.48 9.09 31.97
CA ASP A 191 -38.61 10.13 33.00
C ASP A 191 -37.43 11.12 32.97
N GLY A 192 -37.63 12.29 33.57
CA GLY A 192 -36.78 13.47 33.38
C GLY A 192 -35.51 13.49 34.21
N GLN A 193 -34.45 14.11 33.67
CA GLN A 193 -33.28 14.53 34.43
C GLN A 193 -32.92 15.99 34.13
N ARG A 194 -32.55 16.72 35.19
CA ARG A 194 -32.48 18.19 35.24
C ARG A 194 -31.26 18.76 34.52
N ASP A 195 -31.43 19.97 33.97
CA ASP A 195 -30.35 20.79 33.40
C ASP A 195 -29.21 21.02 34.42
N SER A 196 -27.97 21.00 33.93
CA SER A 196 -26.79 21.49 34.68
C SER A 196 -26.16 22.65 33.92
N ASP A 197 -25.92 23.78 34.60
CA ASP A 197 -25.27 24.98 34.04
C ASP A 197 -23.78 24.76 33.77
N ASN A 198 -23.46 23.95 32.76
CA ASN A 198 -22.12 23.74 32.25
C ASN A 198 -21.97 24.45 30.90
N THR A 199 -21.04 25.41 30.81
CA THR A 199 -20.69 26.06 29.54
C THR A 199 -20.31 25.00 28.49
N PRO A 200 -20.98 24.94 27.33
CA PRO A 200 -20.73 23.89 26.34
C PRO A 200 -19.33 24.03 25.75
N LYS A 201 -18.57 22.92 25.76
CA LYS A 201 -17.17 22.86 25.30
C LYS A 201 -16.98 22.22 23.92
N THR A 202 -18.05 21.73 23.31
CA THR A 202 -18.02 21.04 22.00
C THR A 202 -19.26 21.40 21.19
N SER A 203 -19.12 21.36 19.86
CA SER A 203 -20.22 21.47 18.91
C SER A 203 -21.43 20.55 19.24
N ARG A 204 -21.16 19.31 19.69
CA ARG A 204 -22.20 18.35 20.11
C ARG A 204 -23.00 18.84 21.32
N HIS A 205 -22.37 19.39 22.36
CA HIS A 205 -23.10 19.94 23.53
C HIS A 205 -24.01 21.12 23.14
N ILE A 206 -23.58 21.97 22.20
CA ILE A 206 -24.39 23.10 21.69
C ILE A 206 -25.62 22.58 20.93
N ARG A 207 -25.46 21.49 20.17
CA ARG A 207 -26.56 20.82 19.46
C ARG A 207 -27.55 20.16 20.44
N ASP A 208 -27.07 19.61 21.54
CA ASP A 208 -27.89 19.01 22.60
C ASP A 208 -28.72 20.06 23.37
N LEU A 209 -28.16 21.24 23.67
CA LEU A 209 -28.90 22.38 24.25
C LEU A 209 -30.05 22.90 23.35
N GLY A 210 -29.99 22.64 22.05
CA GLY A 210 -31.05 22.94 21.08
C GLY A 210 -32.19 21.90 21.03
N LYS A 211 -32.04 20.74 21.67
CA LYS A 211 -33.10 19.73 21.78
C LYS A 211 -34.21 20.25 22.70
N ASN A 212 -35.45 19.86 22.40
CA ASN A 212 -36.66 20.27 23.13
C ASN A 212 -36.94 21.80 23.22
N LYS A 213 -36.18 22.65 22.50
CA LYS A 213 -36.48 24.09 22.33
C LYS A 213 -37.27 24.36 21.04
N SER A 214 -37.88 25.56 20.95
CA SER A 214 -38.69 26.00 19.81
C SER A 214 -37.90 26.02 18.47
N PRO A 215 -38.56 25.92 17.31
CA PRO A 215 -37.87 25.83 16.01
C PRO A 215 -36.91 26.98 15.72
N SER A 216 -37.31 28.22 16.04
CA SER A 216 -36.46 29.41 15.90
C SER A 216 -35.23 29.38 16.80
N THR A 217 -35.37 28.88 18.03
CA THR A 217 -34.26 28.72 18.98
C THR A 217 -33.34 27.58 18.58
N ARG A 218 -33.87 26.42 18.15
CA ARG A 218 -33.08 25.31 17.61
C ARG A 218 -32.23 25.73 16.40
N ARG A 219 -32.77 26.58 15.52
CA ARG A 219 -32.03 27.15 14.38
C ARG A 219 -30.84 28.00 14.84
N ARG A 220 -30.97 28.78 15.92
CA ARG A 220 -29.84 29.54 16.51
C ARG A 220 -28.76 28.61 17.06
N TYR A 221 -29.11 27.61 17.86
CA TYR A 221 -28.14 26.61 18.35
C TYR A 221 -27.44 25.85 17.20
N SER A 222 -28.15 25.54 16.11
CA SER A 222 -27.54 24.92 14.92
C SER A 222 -26.52 25.81 14.21
N VAL A 223 -26.71 27.13 14.18
CA VAL A 223 -25.72 28.07 13.60
C VAL A 223 -24.47 28.14 14.49
N ILE A 224 -24.65 28.20 15.82
CA ILE A 224 -23.53 28.21 16.77
C ILE A 224 -22.75 26.88 16.74
N SER A 225 -23.44 25.74 16.64
CA SER A 225 -22.82 24.40 16.46
C SER A 225 -21.91 24.37 15.23
N ARG A 226 -22.38 24.89 14.07
CA ARG A 226 -21.57 24.98 12.84
C ARG A 226 -20.37 25.93 12.97
N GLY A 227 -20.52 27.03 13.71
CA GLY A 227 -19.40 27.93 14.02
C GLY A 227 -18.30 27.23 14.84
N PHE A 228 -18.71 26.43 15.85
CA PHE A 228 -17.78 25.58 16.60
C PHE A 228 -17.15 24.49 15.73
N GLU A 229 -17.91 23.80 14.87
CA GLU A 229 -17.38 22.79 13.95
C GLU A 229 -16.29 23.37 13.02
N ALA A 230 -16.51 24.58 12.48
CA ALA A 230 -15.53 25.29 11.66
C ALA A 230 -14.28 25.71 12.46
N GLN A 231 -14.43 26.09 13.73
CA GLN A 231 -13.31 26.46 14.59
C GLN A 231 -12.51 25.22 15.08
N GLU A 232 -13.20 24.12 15.42
CA GLU A 232 -12.61 22.82 15.72
C GLU A 232 -11.77 22.31 14.53
N SER A 233 -12.30 22.41 13.30
CA SER A 233 -11.57 22.11 12.05
C SER A 233 -10.33 23.00 11.85
N LYS A 234 -10.46 24.32 12.07
CA LYS A 234 -9.34 25.26 11.91
C LYS A 234 -8.23 25.04 12.96
N ILE A 235 -8.58 24.68 14.19
CA ILE A 235 -7.62 24.29 15.23
C ILE A 235 -6.90 23.00 14.83
N ALA A 236 -7.62 21.97 14.38
CA ALA A 236 -7.00 20.73 13.90
C ALA A 236 -6.04 20.96 12.72
N SER A 237 -6.42 21.80 11.75
CA SER A 237 -5.55 22.21 10.63
C SER A 237 -4.27 22.94 11.11
N LEU A 238 -4.41 23.88 12.05
CA LEU A 238 -3.26 24.59 12.60
C LEU A 238 -2.34 23.67 13.42
N SER A 239 -2.89 22.79 14.26
CA SER A 239 -2.11 21.78 14.98
C SER A 239 -1.36 20.83 14.03
N SER A 240 -1.97 20.44 12.91
CA SER A 240 -1.30 19.63 11.88
C SER A 240 -0.17 20.39 11.18
N ARG A 241 -0.32 21.70 10.94
CA ARG A 241 0.75 22.55 10.38
C ARG A 241 1.89 22.77 11.36
N VAL A 242 1.59 22.96 12.65
CA VAL A 242 2.59 23.07 13.71
C VAL A 242 3.41 21.79 13.79
N ALA A 243 2.75 20.62 13.87
CA ALA A 243 3.43 19.32 13.88
C ALA A 243 4.30 19.09 12.62
N SER A 244 3.83 19.50 11.44
CA SER A 244 4.59 19.38 10.19
C SER A 244 5.83 20.30 10.15
N LEU A 245 5.73 21.52 10.70
CA LEU A 245 6.86 22.46 10.78
C LEU A 245 7.88 22.01 11.84
N GLU A 246 7.41 21.49 12.97
CA GLU A 246 8.24 20.85 14.00
C GLU A 246 8.95 19.60 13.46
N GLU A 247 8.32 18.82 12.60
CA GLU A 247 8.95 17.70 11.90
C GLU A 247 10.01 18.16 10.90
N GLU A 248 9.75 19.22 10.14
CA GLU A 248 10.70 19.77 9.16
C GLU A 248 11.95 20.38 9.84
N VAL A 249 11.76 21.15 10.92
CA VAL A 249 12.84 21.63 11.80
C VAL A 249 13.57 20.44 12.46
N GLY A 250 12.84 19.41 12.89
CA GLY A 250 13.39 18.15 13.39
C GLY A 250 14.17 17.35 12.34
N ARG A 251 13.89 17.53 11.04
CA ARG A 251 14.61 16.88 9.93
C ARG A 251 15.90 17.60 9.60
N LEU A 252 15.88 18.93 9.58
CA LEU A 252 17.05 19.76 9.26
C LEU A 252 18.11 19.76 10.38
N SER A 253 17.74 19.42 11.61
CA SER A 253 18.63 19.39 12.79
C SER A 253 19.29 18.02 13.07
N ARG A 254 18.98 16.95 12.33
CA ARG A 254 19.44 15.58 12.61
C ARG A 254 20.57 15.11 11.69
N GLY A 255 21.78 15.01 12.23
CA GLY A 255 22.91 14.32 11.59
C GLY A 255 22.73 12.79 11.49
N LYS A 256 23.46 12.14 10.57
CA LYS A 256 23.39 10.68 10.33
C LYS A 256 23.74 9.87 11.61
N LYS A 257 22.78 9.09 12.14
CA LYS A 257 23.02 8.11 13.23
C LYS A 257 23.26 6.70 12.68
N ARG A 258 24.18 5.95 13.28
CA ARG A 258 24.48 4.53 12.94
C ARG A 258 23.37 3.59 13.47
N LYS A 259 23.06 2.51 12.72
CA LYS A 259 22.21 1.40 13.22
C LYS A 259 22.92 0.70 14.39
N ALA A 260 22.17 0.38 15.44
CA ALA A 260 22.61 -0.62 16.42
C ALA A 260 22.31 -2.01 15.86
N ILE A 261 23.32 -2.89 15.87
CA ILE A 261 23.24 -4.26 15.35
C ILE A 261 23.24 -5.20 16.57
N PRO A 262 22.24 -6.08 16.75
CA PRO A 262 22.29 -7.15 17.75
C PRO A 262 23.50 -8.06 17.54
N ASN A 263 23.86 -8.86 18.54
CA ASN A 263 24.93 -9.86 18.40
C ASN A 263 24.70 -10.71 17.13
N PRO A 264 25.68 -10.85 16.21
CA PRO A 264 25.49 -11.54 14.93
C PRO A 264 25.04 -13.01 15.07
N ASN A 265 25.13 -13.60 16.26
CA ASN A 265 24.67 -14.95 16.57
C ASN A 265 23.27 -15.02 17.22
N ARG A 266 22.49 -13.91 17.31
CA ARG A 266 21.14 -13.88 17.90
C ARG A 266 20.20 -12.87 17.23
N LYS A 267 19.07 -13.32 16.67
CA LYS A 267 18.08 -12.44 16.02
C LYS A 267 17.15 -11.69 16.98
N PHE A 268 16.95 -12.21 18.19
CA PHE A 268 16.18 -11.56 19.26
C PHE A 268 17.11 -10.97 20.33
N MET A 269 16.82 -9.73 20.73
CA MET A 269 17.38 -9.09 21.91
C MET A 269 16.30 -8.87 22.97
N THR A 270 16.66 -8.77 24.24
CA THR A 270 15.71 -8.48 25.32
C THR A 270 15.30 -7.00 25.34
N LEU A 271 14.10 -6.72 25.85
CA LEU A 271 13.64 -5.35 26.14
C LEU A 271 14.65 -4.58 27.00
N ALA A 272 15.26 -5.23 27.99
CA ALA A 272 16.30 -4.63 28.83
C ALA A 272 17.57 -4.25 28.02
N GLU A 273 18.05 -5.10 27.12
CA GLU A 273 19.20 -4.80 26.26
C GLU A 273 18.91 -3.63 25.30
N ALA A 274 17.72 -3.63 24.68
CA ALA A 274 17.31 -2.57 23.76
C ALA A 274 17.24 -1.19 24.45
N LEU A 275 16.81 -1.17 25.72
CA LEU A 275 16.77 0.05 26.55
C LEU A 275 18.16 0.53 26.97
N VAL A 276 19.14 -0.36 27.14
CA VAL A 276 20.54 0.01 27.47
C VAL A 276 21.24 0.57 26.23
N VAL A 277 21.15 -0.10 25.09
CA VAL A 277 21.73 0.36 23.82
C VAL A 277 21.22 1.75 23.43
N GLY A 278 19.91 2.01 23.63
CA GLY A 278 19.32 3.32 23.35
C GLY A 278 19.83 4.47 24.22
N ASN A 279 20.34 4.20 25.43
CA ASN A 279 20.90 5.24 26.29
C ASN A 279 22.35 5.61 25.89
N ASN A 280 23.18 4.64 25.49
CA ASN A 280 24.58 4.88 25.11
C ASN A 280 24.75 5.71 23.82
N ILE A 281 23.69 5.87 23.00
CA ILE A 281 23.70 6.66 21.76
C ILE A 281 23.45 8.17 22.05
N SER A 282 23.41 8.58 23.32
CA SER A 282 22.95 9.91 23.74
C SER A 282 24.03 10.82 24.34
N GLU A 283 25.28 10.39 24.49
CA GLU A 283 26.38 11.24 24.98
C GLU A 283 27.36 11.64 23.86
N PRO A 284 27.67 12.95 23.68
CA PRO A 284 28.74 13.41 22.81
C PRO A 284 30.06 13.52 23.60
N GLY A 285 30.97 12.55 23.42
CA GLY A 285 32.32 12.52 24.00
C GLY A 285 33.42 12.68 22.95
N GLN A 286 34.48 13.41 23.27
CA GLN A 286 35.55 13.83 22.35
C GLN A 286 36.64 12.77 22.14
N ALA A 287 37.13 12.63 20.90
CA ALA A 287 38.54 12.47 20.54
C ALA A 287 38.69 12.54 18.99
N ALA A 288 39.85 12.99 18.50
CA ALA A 288 40.19 13.13 17.08
C ALA A 288 41.45 12.31 16.72
N GLU A 289 41.77 12.26 15.42
CA GLU A 289 42.98 11.65 14.81
C GLU A 289 42.97 10.09 14.86
N GLU A 290 43.26 9.33 13.81
CA GLU A 290 44.33 9.43 12.79
C GLU A 290 43.90 8.97 11.36
N ILE A 291 44.86 8.87 10.44
CA ILE A 291 44.73 8.87 8.97
C ILE A 291 45.16 7.52 8.33
N GLU A 292 44.61 7.21 7.14
CA GLU A 292 45.02 6.25 6.07
C GLU A 292 45.68 4.88 6.41
N ALA A 293 45.18 3.81 5.76
CA ALA A 293 45.97 3.00 4.81
C ALA A 293 45.06 2.11 3.92
N VAL A 294 45.62 1.58 2.83
CA VAL A 294 44.95 0.92 1.69
C VAL A 294 45.27 -0.58 1.67
N GLU A 295 44.40 -1.45 1.13
CA GLU A 295 44.68 -2.46 0.07
C GLU A 295 43.61 -3.58 -0.09
N ASP A 296 43.65 -4.20 -1.28
CA ASP A 296 42.65 -5.06 -1.96
C ASP A 296 42.73 -6.58 -1.62
N VAL A 297 42.01 -7.39 -2.44
CA VAL A 297 42.24 -8.81 -2.83
C VAL A 297 41.35 -9.85 -2.09
N ILE A 298 40.62 -10.83 -2.67
CA ILE A 298 40.07 -11.23 -4.00
C ILE A 298 39.42 -12.65 -3.79
N GLU A 299 38.41 -13.05 -4.60
CA GLU A 299 37.94 -14.46 -4.85
C GLU A 299 37.34 -15.35 -3.70
N VAL A 300 36.55 -16.44 -3.92
CA VAL A 300 35.57 -16.84 -4.98
C VAL A 300 34.65 -17.97 -4.48
N GLY A 301 33.48 -18.17 -5.12
CA GLY A 301 32.69 -19.42 -5.11
C GLY A 301 31.43 -19.40 -4.21
N GLY A 302 30.30 -20.02 -4.57
CA GLY A 302 29.93 -20.81 -5.77
C GLY A 302 28.87 -21.88 -5.43
N VAL A 303 28.09 -22.35 -6.43
CA VAL A 303 26.98 -23.35 -6.34
C VAL A 303 25.69 -22.75 -5.73
N GLU A 304 24.52 -22.63 -6.39
CA GLU A 304 23.68 -23.50 -7.25
C GLU A 304 22.74 -24.48 -6.48
N GLU A 305 21.66 -24.89 -7.18
CA GLU A 305 20.51 -25.73 -6.75
C GLU A 305 19.49 -25.02 -5.82
N ASP A 306 18.24 -24.66 -6.17
CA ASP A 306 17.26 -24.94 -7.26
C ASP A 306 16.01 -25.75 -6.79
N GLU A 307 14.87 -25.41 -7.41
CA GLU A 307 13.51 -26.00 -7.39
C GLU A 307 12.70 -26.23 -6.08
N GLY A 308 11.36 -26.10 -6.22
CA GLY A 308 10.35 -26.60 -5.27
C GLY A 308 9.47 -25.54 -4.60
N SER A 309 8.69 -24.74 -5.33
CA SER A 309 7.28 -25.07 -5.66
C SER A 309 6.54 -25.75 -4.49
N ASN A 310 5.63 -25.08 -3.77
CA ASN A 310 4.31 -24.74 -4.31
C ASN A 310 3.54 -23.65 -3.52
N SER A 311 2.40 -23.22 -4.09
CA SER A 311 1.31 -22.44 -3.47
C SER A 311 0.86 -23.00 -2.10
N GLU A 312 0.27 -22.24 -1.17
CA GLU A 312 -0.88 -21.33 -1.34
C GLU A 312 -0.82 -20.05 -0.50
N ALA A 313 -1.59 -19.03 -0.91
CA ALA A 313 -1.54 -17.68 -0.37
C ALA A 313 -2.88 -17.25 0.25
N GLU A 314 -3.06 -17.45 1.55
CA GLU A 314 -4.04 -16.65 2.31
C GLU A 314 -3.53 -15.19 2.50
N GLU A 315 -4.51 -14.30 2.65
CA GLU A 315 -4.44 -12.86 2.34
C GLU A 315 -4.58 -12.03 3.61
N LEU A 316 -3.59 -11.18 3.93
CA LEU A 316 -3.64 -10.32 5.13
C LEU A 316 -3.38 -8.86 4.89
N LEU A 317 -4.06 -8.10 5.74
CA LEU A 317 -4.27 -6.66 5.69
C LEU A 317 -3.03 -5.87 6.10
N VAL A 318 -2.04 -5.86 5.21
CA VAL A 318 -1.12 -4.72 5.08
C VAL A 318 -1.93 -3.51 4.58
N PRO A 319 -1.73 -2.28 5.09
CA PRO A 319 -2.25 -1.09 4.43
C PRO A 319 -1.65 -1.02 3.03
N ALA A 320 -2.49 -1.25 2.02
CA ALA A 320 -2.03 -1.32 0.64
C ALA A 320 -1.22 -0.08 0.26
N THR A 321 -0.14 -0.27 -0.50
CA THR A 321 0.39 0.83 -1.30
C THR A 321 -0.76 1.37 -2.15
N PRO A 322 -0.97 2.71 -2.23
CA PRO A 322 -2.11 3.26 -2.98
C PRO A 322 -2.15 2.76 -4.42
N ASP A 323 -0.99 2.50 -5.02
CA ASP A 323 -0.84 1.75 -6.25
C ASP A 323 -0.27 0.35 -5.96
N ALA A 324 -0.96 -0.70 -6.42
CA ALA A 324 -0.54 -2.10 -6.31
C ALA A 324 0.12 -2.68 -7.58
N LEU A 325 0.11 -1.94 -8.71
CA LEU A 325 0.58 -2.41 -10.02
C LEU A 325 1.77 -1.60 -10.57
N ILE A 326 2.07 -0.42 -10.00
CA ILE A 326 3.25 0.41 -10.30
C ILE A 326 3.43 0.68 -11.80
N SER A 327 2.32 0.90 -12.50
CA SER A 327 2.25 0.93 -13.96
C SER A 327 1.05 1.72 -14.51
N GLN A 328 1.14 2.08 -15.78
CA GLN A 328 0.01 2.60 -16.56
C GLN A 328 -0.59 1.49 -17.44
N SER A 329 -1.90 1.59 -17.69
CA SER A 329 -2.69 0.65 -18.51
C SER A 329 -2.73 -0.77 -17.96
N ALA A 330 -3.09 -0.91 -16.68
CA ALA A 330 -3.51 -2.19 -16.08
C ALA A 330 -4.72 -2.81 -16.81
N LEU A 331 -5.53 -1.97 -17.45
CA LEU A 331 -6.53 -2.38 -18.43
C LEU A 331 -6.49 -1.48 -19.66
N THR A 332 -6.87 -2.02 -20.81
CA THR A 332 -6.94 -1.31 -22.09
C THR A 332 -8.14 -1.76 -22.92
N ILE A 333 -8.46 -1.00 -23.97
CA ILE A 333 -9.60 -1.25 -24.86
C ILE A 333 -9.09 -1.40 -26.29
N ALA A 334 -9.54 -2.43 -27.00
CA ALA A 334 -9.40 -2.52 -28.45
C ALA A 334 -10.74 -2.90 -29.09
N GLY A 335 -11.27 -1.98 -29.90
CA GLY A 335 -12.62 -2.06 -30.46
C GLY A 335 -13.69 -2.06 -29.35
N ASN A 336 -14.38 -3.18 -29.19
CA ASN A 336 -15.48 -3.36 -28.22
C ASN A 336 -15.08 -4.31 -27.07
N ASN A 337 -13.78 -4.57 -26.91
CA ASN A 337 -13.24 -5.50 -25.92
C ASN A 337 -12.33 -4.76 -24.94
N ILE A 338 -12.43 -5.13 -23.66
CA ILE A 338 -11.55 -4.69 -22.59
C ILE A 338 -10.59 -5.85 -22.29
N PHE A 339 -9.31 -5.53 -22.12
CA PHE A 339 -8.28 -6.45 -21.68
C PHE A 339 -7.77 -5.98 -20.33
N ALA A 340 -7.65 -6.87 -19.35
CA ALA A 340 -7.24 -6.53 -17.98
C ALA A 340 -6.25 -7.57 -17.44
N VAL A 341 -5.13 -7.10 -16.89
CA VAL A 341 -4.13 -7.97 -16.25
C VAL A 341 -4.60 -8.41 -14.87
N ASN A 342 -4.34 -9.67 -14.52
CA ASN A 342 -4.67 -10.23 -13.21
C ASN A 342 -3.38 -10.62 -12.48
N ALA A 343 -2.65 -9.63 -11.95
CA ALA A 343 -1.32 -9.79 -11.35
C ALA A 343 -1.23 -10.96 -10.34
N GLY A 344 -2.23 -11.11 -9.46
CA GLY A 344 -2.26 -12.17 -8.44
C GLY A 344 -2.50 -13.60 -8.96
N SER A 345 -2.80 -13.78 -10.24
CA SER A 345 -3.02 -15.10 -10.87
C SER A 345 -2.17 -15.34 -12.12
N ASN A 346 -1.30 -14.39 -12.47
CA ASN A 346 -0.53 -14.38 -13.72
C ASN A 346 -1.38 -14.61 -14.99
N THR A 347 -2.61 -14.09 -15.05
CA THR A 347 -3.49 -14.24 -16.22
C THR A 347 -3.86 -12.91 -16.87
N LEU A 348 -4.28 -12.98 -18.14
CA LEU A 348 -4.96 -11.92 -18.86
C LEU A 348 -6.44 -12.25 -19.01
N SER A 349 -7.32 -11.31 -18.63
CA SER A 349 -8.77 -11.38 -18.86
C SER A 349 -9.16 -10.62 -20.13
N MET A 350 -10.10 -11.16 -20.90
CA MET A 350 -10.79 -10.46 -21.99
C MET A 350 -12.28 -10.35 -21.67
N LEU A 351 -12.83 -9.14 -21.76
CA LEU A 351 -14.25 -8.85 -21.59
C LEU A 351 -14.78 -8.10 -22.81
N ARG A 352 -16.08 -8.19 -23.05
CA ARG A 352 -16.80 -7.46 -24.08
C ARG A 352 -17.88 -6.59 -23.45
N VAL A 353 -17.94 -5.34 -23.88
CA VAL A 353 -18.96 -4.37 -23.48
C VAL A 353 -20.24 -4.63 -24.27
N SER A 354 -21.41 -4.68 -23.64
CA SER A 354 -22.67 -4.85 -24.37
C SER A 354 -23.02 -3.56 -25.14
N ARG A 355 -23.19 -3.68 -26.46
CA ARG A 355 -23.57 -2.57 -27.36
C ARG A 355 -24.93 -1.94 -27.05
N SER A 356 -25.82 -2.66 -26.37
CA SER A 356 -27.14 -2.18 -25.98
C SER A 356 -27.21 -1.71 -24.53
N ASP A 357 -26.17 -1.96 -23.74
CA ASP A 357 -26.11 -1.62 -22.32
C ASP A 357 -24.64 -1.63 -21.85
N PRO A 358 -23.96 -0.47 -21.86
CA PRO A 358 -22.53 -0.40 -21.54
C PRO A 358 -22.21 -0.77 -20.08
N THR A 359 -23.22 -0.87 -19.19
CA THR A 359 -23.03 -1.34 -17.81
C THR A 359 -22.82 -2.85 -17.72
N LYS A 360 -23.17 -3.61 -18.77
CA LYS A 360 -23.03 -5.06 -18.83
C LYS A 360 -21.72 -5.46 -19.51
N LEU A 361 -20.73 -5.82 -18.69
CA LEU A 361 -19.50 -6.48 -19.11
C LEU A 361 -19.69 -8.00 -19.14
N GLN A 362 -19.21 -8.65 -20.21
CA GLN A 362 -19.26 -10.11 -20.37
C GLN A 362 -17.85 -10.65 -20.61
N MET A 363 -17.38 -11.60 -19.79
CA MET A 363 -16.12 -12.30 -20.05
C MET A 363 -16.19 -13.08 -21.38
N VAL A 364 -15.13 -13.00 -22.19
CA VAL A 364 -15.03 -13.69 -23.49
C VAL A 364 -13.96 -14.77 -23.40
N GLY A 365 -14.39 -16.04 -23.50
CA GLY A 365 -13.51 -17.19 -23.25
C GLY A 365 -13.19 -17.34 -21.77
N LYS A 366 -11.99 -17.86 -21.47
CA LYS A 366 -11.43 -17.95 -20.11
C LYS A 366 -10.20 -17.03 -20.02
N PRO A 367 -9.80 -16.57 -18.83
CA PRO A 367 -8.50 -15.91 -18.66
C PRO A 367 -7.36 -16.84 -19.10
N VAL A 368 -6.35 -16.28 -19.76
CA VAL A 368 -5.21 -17.03 -20.31
C VAL A 368 -3.97 -16.76 -19.46
N GLN A 369 -3.18 -17.81 -19.22
CA GLN A 369 -1.92 -17.72 -18.47
C GLN A 369 -0.87 -16.92 -19.24
N VAL A 370 -0.25 -15.96 -18.55
CA VAL A 370 0.86 -15.14 -19.02
C VAL A 370 2.17 -15.82 -18.60
N PRO A 371 3.15 -16.01 -19.50
CA PRO A 371 4.41 -16.67 -19.15
C PRO A 371 5.29 -15.89 -18.17
N GLY A 372 5.12 -14.57 -18.11
CA GLY A 372 5.79 -13.69 -17.15
C GLY A 372 5.02 -13.57 -15.83
N GLU A 373 5.74 -13.25 -14.76
CA GLU A 373 5.18 -13.14 -13.41
C GLU A 373 4.82 -11.69 -13.06
N PHE A 374 3.71 -11.53 -12.32
CA PHE A 374 3.15 -10.23 -11.96
C PHE A 374 2.86 -9.35 -13.20
N PRO A 375 1.94 -9.78 -14.10
CA PRO A 375 1.51 -8.96 -15.23
C PRO A 375 0.85 -7.68 -14.72
N ASN A 376 1.40 -6.52 -15.10
CA ASN A 376 1.00 -5.22 -14.56
C ASN A 376 0.51 -4.23 -15.62
N THR A 377 0.80 -4.44 -16.90
CA THR A 377 0.39 -3.54 -17.99
C THR A 377 -0.01 -4.30 -19.25
N VAL A 378 -0.97 -3.78 -20.02
CA VAL A 378 -1.50 -4.40 -21.24
C VAL A 378 -1.77 -3.38 -22.36
N ALA A 379 -1.39 -3.76 -23.57
CA ALA A 379 -1.65 -3.05 -24.82
C ALA A 379 -2.41 -3.97 -25.78
N ALA A 380 -3.36 -3.43 -26.55
CA ALA A 380 -4.10 -4.20 -27.53
C ALA A 380 -4.22 -3.42 -28.84
N SER A 381 -3.90 -4.11 -29.94
CA SER A 381 -3.94 -3.61 -31.31
C SER A 381 -5.21 -4.12 -31.99
N ALA A 382 -6.13 -3.20 -32.32
CA ALA A 382 -7.37 -3.56 -33.00
C ALA A 382 -7.15 -3.87 -34.49
N LYS A 383 -6.14 -3.24 -35.10
CA LYS A 383 -5.76 -3.41 -36.50
C LYS A 383 -5.17 -4.80 -36.77
N ASN A 384 -4.29 -5.25 -35.88
CA ASN A 384 -3.54 -6.50 -36.04
C ASN A 384 -4.19 -7.69 -35.29
N GLY A 385 -5.11 -7.44 -34.36
CA GLY A 385 -5.75 -8.48 -33.54
C GLY A 385 -4.83 -9.07 -32.47
N ILE A 386 -3.83 -8.30 -32.02
CA ILE A 386 -2.81 -8.71 -31.03
C ILE A 386 -3.08 -8.00 -29.69
N VAL A 387 -2.94 -8.72 -28.58
CA VAL A 387 -2.81 -8.13 -27.24
C VAL A 387 -1.47 -8.54 -26.64
N CYS A 388 -0.77 -7.62 -26.00
CA CYS A 388 0.54 -7.82 -25.39
C CYS A 388 0.50 -7.40 -23.92
N VAL A 389 1.17 -8.17 -23.07
CA VAL A 389 1.19 -8.01 -21.62
C VAL A 389 2.63 -7.83 -21.15
N GLY A 390 2.88 -6.73 -20.43
CA GLY A 390 4.11 -6.53 -19.67
C GLY A 390 3.98 -7.14 -18.28
N SER A 391 5.02 -7.89 -17.88
CA SER A 391 5.17 -8.52 -16.57
C SER A 391 6.47 -8.05 -15.93
N THR A 392 6.46 -7.81 -14.61
CA THR A 392 7.61 -7.18 -13.93
C THR A 392 8.14 -7.91 -12.69
N GLY A 393 7.61 -9.08 -12.34
CA GLY A 393 8.10 -9.90 -11.25
C GLY A 393 9.47 -10.53 -11.54
N ALA A 394 9.79 -11.63 -10.86
CA ALA A 394 11.03 -12.38 -11.06
C ALA A 394 11.19 -12.87 -12.52
N LYS A 395 10.09 -13.21 -13.19
CA LYS A 395 10.05 -13.45 -14.65
C LYS A 395 9.46 -12.23 -15.37
N ALA A 396 10.28 -11.20 -15.51
CA ALA A 396 9.91 -9.96 -16.20
C ALA A 396 10.12 -10.03 -17.73
N GLY A 397 9.29 -9.30 -18.48
CA GLY A 397 9.31 -9.28 -19.94
C GLY A 397 7.94 -9.04 -20.56
N VAL A 398 7.86 -9.24 -21.88
CA VAL A 398 6.62 -9.03 -22.66
C VAL A 398 6.23 -10.26 -23.46
N SER A 399 4.98 -10.67 -23.33
CA SER A 399 4.39 -11.78 -24.10
C SER A 399 3.08 -11.30 -24.74
N CYS A 400 2.76 -11.82 -25.92
CA CYS A 400 1.64 -11.41 -26.75
C CYS A 400 0.75 -12.60 -27.14
N SER A 401 -0.50 -12.33 -27.50
CA SER A 401 -1.44 -13.31 -28.03
C SER A 401 -2.37 -12.69 -29.07
N SER A 402 -2.84 -13.51 -30.01
CA SER A 402 -3.98 -13.15 -30.85
C SER A 402 -5.26 -13.09 -30.03
N PHE A 403 -6.18 -12.17 -30.34
CA PHE A 403 -7.53 -12.19 -29.79
C PHE A 403 -8.60 -12.19 -30.89
N SER A 404 -9.77 -12.74 -30.56
CA SER A 404 -10.87 -12.94 -31.51
C SER A 404 -12.23 -12.77 -30.82
N ARG A 405 -13.34 -12.98 -31.54
CA ARG A 405 -14.68 -13.00 -30.94
C ARG A 405 -14.90 -14.19 -30.00
N GLN A 406 -14.04 -15.20 -30.08
CA GLN A 406 -14.06 -16.42 -29.29
C GLN A 406 -13.25 -16.28 -27.98
N GLY A 407 -12.41 -15.24 -27.89
CA GLY A 407 -11.54 -14.97 -26.74
C GLY A 407 -10.08 -14.79 -27.15
N LEU A 408 -9.21 -14.92 -26.15
CA LEU A 408 -7.75 -14.92 -26.27
C LEU A 408 -7.25 -16.27 -26.82
N GLY A 409 -6.16 -16.22 -27.60
CA GLY A 409 -5.37 -17.40 -27.95
C GLY A 409 -4.43 -17.81 -26.81
N ALA A 410 -3.49 -18.72 -27.10
CA ALA A 410 -2.35 -18.94 -26.21
C ALA A 410 -1.41 -17.72 -26.26
N MET A 411 -0.73 -17.43 -25.16
CA MET A 411 0.36 -16.43 -25.13
C MET A 411 1.61 -17.02 -25.80
N ASP A 412 2.38 -16.19 -26.50
CA ASP A 412 3.65 -16.53 -27.11
C ASP A 412 4.82 -16.49 -26.11
N GLU A 413 6.04 -16.81 -26.57
CA GLU A 413 7.23 -16.80 -25.72
C GLU A 413 7.49 -15.44 -25.06
N LEU A 414 7.99 -15.47 -23.81
CA LEU A 414 8.35 -14.27 -23.09
C LEU A 414 9.57 -13.60 -23.72
N ARG A 415 9.42 -12.35 -24.16
CA ARG A 415 10.53 -11.45 -24.50
C ARG A 415 11.13 -10.96 -23.19
N THR A 416 12.06 -11.74 -22.65
CA THR A 416 12.60 -11.55 -21.30
C THR A 416 13.32 -10.20 -21.16
N ILE A 417 13.05 -9.54 -20.03
CA ILE A 417 13.78 -8.36 -19.58
C ILE A 417 14.32 -8.70 -18.20
N ASP A 418 15.64 -8.87 -18.08
CA ASP A 418 16.25 -9.11 -16.77
C ASP A 418 16.26 -7.82 -15.94
N LEU A 419 15.47 -7.83 -14.88
CA LEU A 419 15.40 -6.76 -13.88
C LEU A 419 16.00 -7.16 -12.54
N GLY A 420 16.19 -8.46 -12.27
CA GLY A 420 16.46 -8.96 -10.91
C GLY A 420 15.40 -8.53 -9.88
N GLN A 421 14.11 -8.61 -10.21
CA GLN A 421 12.99 -8.33 -9.30
C GLN A 421 12.52 -9.58 -8.54
N THR A 422 11.75 -9.38 -7.48
CA THR A 422 10.99 -10.45 -6.79
C THR A 422 9.59 -10.60 -7.37
N THR A 423 8.85 -11.63 -6.95
CA THR A 423 7.39 -11.75 -7.19
C THR A 423 6.66 -11.83 -5.85
N PRO A 424 5.82 -10.84 -5.47
CA PRO A 424 5.60 -9.53 -6.10
C PRO A 424 6.87 -8.69 -6.24
N PRO A 425 6.93 -7.73 -7.18
CA PRO A 425 8.06 -6.83 -7.37
C PRO A 425 8.29 -5.96 -6.13
N ALA A 426 9.55 -5.62 -5.84
CA ALA A 426 9.89 -4.73 -4.73
C ALA A 426 9.42 -3.30 -5.02
N GLY A 427 9.73 -2.79 -6.22
CA GLY A 427 9.20 -1.55 -6.80
C GLY A 427 9.40 -0.26 -5.98
N PRO A 428 8.83 0.87 -6.45
CA PRO A 428 8.29 1.07 -7.79
C PRO A 428 9.38 1.16 -8.87
N THR A 429 10.63 1.49 -8.52
CA THR A 429 11.78 1.58 -9.43
C THR A 429 12.19 0.20 -9.99
N ASN A 430 12.98 0.18 -11.07
CA ASN A 430 13.47 -1.05 -11.71
C ASN A 430 12.34 -2.02 -12.12
N THR A 431 11.26 -1.50 -12.73
CA THR A 431 10.08 -2.29 -13.15
C THR A 431 9.52 -1.84 -14.49
N LEU A 432 8.86 -2.74 -15.24
CA LEU A 432 8.05 -2.35 -16.40
C LEU A 432 6.96 -1.37 -15.95
N SER A 433 6.90 -0.22 -16.61
CA SER A 433 5.89 0.81 -16.38
C SER A 433 4.71 0.71 -17.32
N GLN A 434 4.94 0.39 -18.59
CA GLN A 434 3.89 0.32 -19.58
C GLN A 434 4.28 -0.47 -20.82
N VAL A 435 3.33 -1.19 -21.41
CA VAL A 435 3.37 -1.54 -22.85
C VAL A 435 2.33 -0.72 -23.60
N LEU A 436 2.65 -0.29 -24.82
CA LEU A 436 1.74 0.45 -25.71
C LEU A 436 2.13 0.25 -27.18
N PHE A 437 1.16 0.27 -28.09
CA PHE A 437 1.44 0.33 -29.53
C PHE A 437 1.67 1.77 -29.98
N SER A 438 2.45 1.92 -31.06
CA SER A 438 2.53 3.12 -31.90
C SER A 438 1.16 3.52 -32.48
N ASP A 439 1.02 4.78 -32.93
CA ASP A 439 -0.25 5.35 -33.44
C ASP A 439 -0.79 4.61 -34.68
N ASP A 440 0.11 4.09 -35.52
CA ASP A 440 -0.21 3.27 -36.68
C ASP A 440 -0.27 1.76 -36.37
N GLU A 441 -0.07 1.38 -35.11
CA GLU A 441 0.05 0.00 -34.61
C GLU A 441 1.12 -0.85 -35.35
N SER A 442 2.20 -0.24 -35.86
CA SER A 442 3.32 -0.95 -36.55
C SER A 442 4.45 -1.40 -35.61
N MET A 443 4.56 -0.78 -34.44
CA MET A 443 5.55 -1.06 -33.40
C MET A 443 4.88 -1.21 -32.02
N LEU A 444 5.45 -2.06 -31.17
CA LEU A 444 5.17 -2.15 -29.73
C LEU A 444 6.30 -1.48 -28.95
N PHE A 445 5.93 -0.55 -28.07
CA PHE A 445 6.82 0.12 -27.12
C PHE A 445 6.64 -0.48 -25.73
N THR A 446 7.75 -0.70 -25.03
CA THR A 446 7.81 -1.19 -23.64
C THR A 446 8.68 -0.25 -22.82
N MET A 447 8.09 0.38 -21.81
CA MET A 447 8.76 1.31 -20.92
C MET A 447 9.24 0.60 -19.66
N VAL A 448 10.48 0.85 -19.27
CA VAL A 448 11.11 0.29 -18.07
C VAL A 448 11.68 1.41 -17.22
N LYS A 449 11.21 1.51 -15.97
CA LYS A 449 11.72 2.45 -14.97
C LYS A 449 13.13 2.05 -14.56
N GLY A 450 14.05 3.01 -14.51
CA GLY A 450 15.34 2.81 -13.86
C GLY A 450 15.23 2.76 -12.33
N ASP A 451 16.38 2.66 -11.70
CA ASP A 451 16.60 2.92 -10.28
C ASP A 451 17.91 3.71 -10.09
N PRO A 452 17.83 5.05 -10.01
CA PRO A 452 18.99 5.91 -9.80
C PRO A 452 19.71 5.67 -8.46
N ALA A 453 19.07 5.04 -7.46
CA ALA A 453 19.70 4.77 -6.16
C ALA A 453 20.71 3.61 -6.24
N VAL A 454 20.59 2.74 -7.24
CA VAL A 454 21.50 1.61 -7.52
C VAL A 454 22.08 1.66 -8.94
N ASN A 455 22.16 2.86 -9.54
CA ASN A 455 22.73 3.12 -10.87
C ASN A 455 22.12 2.27 -12.02
N LYS A 456 20.85 1.88 -11.92
CA LYS A 456 20.13 1.25 -13.03
C LYS A 456 19.45 2.32 -13.88
N THR A 457 19.82 2.44 -15.15
CA THR A 457 19.20 3.38 -16.08
C THR A 457 17.89 2.81 -16.62
N GLY A 458 16.84 3.65 -16.68
CA GLY A 458 15.60 3.29 -17.37
C GLY A 458 15.79 3.22 -18.89
N PHE A 459 14.87 2.55 -19.58
CA PHE A 459 14.92 2.43 -21.03
C PHE A 459 13.53 2.25 -21.65
N ILE A 460 13.45 2.53 -22.94
CA ILE A 460 12.38 2.10 -23.82
C ILE A 460 12.90 0.95 -24.69
N SER A 461 12.08 -0.09 -24.83
CA SER A 461 12.28 -1.22 -25.73
C SER A 461 11.23 -1.11 -26.85
N VAL A 462 11.68 -1.24 -28.10
CA VAL A 462 10.85 -1.07 -29.31
C VAL A 462 10.97 -2.32 -30.18
N ALA A 463 9.84 -2.97 -30.45
CA ALA A 463 9.76 -4.17 -31.30
C ALA A 463 8.75 -3.98 -32.43
N ASN A 464 9.11 -4.38 -33.64
CA ASN A 464 8.22 -4.29 -34.81
C ASN A 464 7.04 -5.27 -34.74
N VAL A 465 5.93 -4.91 -35.35
CA VAL A 465 4.81 -5.80 -35.67
C VAL A 465 5.00 -6.32 -37.09
N GLU A 466 5.32 -7.61 -37.20
CA GLU A 466 5.64 -8.29 -38.44
C GLU A 466 4.45 -9.09 -38.98
N MET A 467 4.28 -9.13 -40.31
CA MET A 467 3.24 -9.91 -40.98
C MET A 467 3.80 -11.23 -41.50
N ASN A 468 3.53 -12.32 -40.78
CA ASN A 468 3.99 -13.67 -41.11
C ASN A 468 2.82 -14.50 -41.66
N ASN A 469 2.87 -14.85 -42.97
CA ASN A 469 1.81 -15.60 -43.67
C ASN A 469 0.39 -15.02 -43.50
N GLY A 470 0.27 -13.68 -43.42
CA GLY A 470 -1.00 -12.99 -43.21
C GLY A 470 -1.46 -12.91 -41.75
N VAL A 471 -0.68 -13.42 -40.80
CA VAL A 471 -0.89 -13.27 -39.36
C VAL A 471 0.11 -12.27 -38.80
N ALA A 472 -0.38 -11.26 -38.07
CA ALA A 472 0.47 -10.29 -37.41
C ALA A 472 1.06 -10.87 -36.11
N ALA A 473 2.33 -10.59 -35.83
CA ALA A 473 3.01 -10.94 -34.58
C ALA A 473 4.01 -9.85 -34.18
N VAL A 474 4.24 -9.65 -32.88
CA VAL A 474 5.33 -8.77 -32.42
C VAL A 474 6.65 -9.52 -32.52
N SER A 475 7.68 -8.88 -33.06
CA SER A 475 9.01 -9.45 -33.23
C SER A 475 9.58 -9.97 -31.90
N LYS A 476 10.48 -10.96 -31.99
CA LYS A 476 11.25 -11.43 -30.84
C LYS A 476 12.49 -10.57 -30.55
N GLN A 477 12.88 -9.71 -31.50
CA GLN A 477 13.99 -8.77 -31.35
C GLN A 477 13.45 -7.38 -31.05
N ASP A 478 14.15 -6.66 -30.16
CA ASP A 478 13.81 -5.31 -29.76
C ASP A 478 15.05 -4.40 -29.77
N ALA A 479 14.88 -3.16 -30.21
CA ALA A 479 15.87 -2.11 -30.01
C ALA A 479 15.65 -1.50 -28.61
N ARG A 480 16.72 -1.35 -27.82
CA ARG A 480 16.66 -0.75 -26.48
C ARG A 480 17.43 0.56 -26.47
N SER A 481 16.78 1.62 -26.00
CA SER A 481 17.38 2.95 -25.88
C SER A 481 17.13 3.51 -24.48
N SER A 482 18.13 4.19 -23.92
CA SER A 482 18.00 5.00 -22.69
C SER A 482 18.10 6.48 -23.08
N PRO A 483 16.98 7.16 -23.41
CA PRO A 483 17.02 8.52 -23.95
C PRO A 483 17.66 9.51 -22.97
N GLU A 484 18.46 10.45 -23.50
CA GLU A 484 19.34 11.29 -22.69
C GLU A 484 18.60 12.10 -21.61
N GLY A 485 19.03 11.90 -20.36
CA GLY A 485 18.49 12.55 -19.18
C GLY A 485 17.04 12.16 -18.86
N THR A 486 16.64 10.95 -19.25
CA THR A 486 15.57 10.18 -18.60
C THR A 486 16.16 9.28 -17.52
N ALA A 487 15.34 8.83 -16.57
CA ALA A 487 15.75 8.00 -15.44
C ALA A 487 14.65 7.03 -14.98
N VAL A 488 13.42 7.51 -14.75
CA VAL A 488 12.32 6.75 -14.13
C VAL A 488 11.05 6.88 -14.97
N LEU A 489 11.14 6.46 -16.25
CA LEU A 489 10.06 6.48 -17.24
C LEU A 489 8.82 5.72 -16.77
N PHE A 490 7.72 6.42 -16.50
CA PHE A 490 6.46 5.84 -16.03
C PHE A 490 5.39 5.83 -17.13
N GLY A 491 4.43 6.76 -17.10
CA GLY A 491 3.26 6.74 -17.94
C GLY A 491 3.61 7.29 -19.30
N SER A 492 3.06 6.70 -20.35
CA SER A 492 3.42 6.99 -21.72
C SER A 492 2.21 6.94 -22.63
N GLN A 493 2.12 7.92 -23.53
CA GLN A 493 1.11 7.93 -24.59
C GLN A 493 1.72 8.47 -25.89
N VAL A 494 1.42 7.80 -26.99
CA VAL A 494 1.83 8.26 -28.33
C VAL A 494 1.14 9.59 -28.63
N ILE A 495 1.89 10.55 -29.14
CA ILE A 495 1.37 11.84 -29.61
C ILE A 495 0.68 11.60 -30.96
N PRO A 496 -0.65 11.77 -31.07
CA PRO A 496 -1.41 11.31 -32.25
C PRO A 496 -0.89 11.90 -33.57
N GLY A 497 -0.80 11.07 -34.61
CA GLY A 497 -0.29 11.44 -35.92
C GLY A 497 1.23 11.62 -36.00
N THR A 498 2.01 11.11 -35.02
CA THR A 498 3.48 11.25 -34.98
C THR A 498 4.18 9.96 -34.54
N SER A 499 5.51 9.92 -34.73
CA SER A 499 6.44 8.92 -34.17
C SER A 499 6.78 9.15 -32.69
N LYS A 500 6.20 10.17 -32.05
CA LYS A 500 6.64 10.65 -30.74
C LYS A 500 5.79 10.11 -29.60
N VAL A 501 6.43 9.88 -28.46
CA VAL A 501 5.78 9.43 -27.23
C VAL A 501 5.97 10.49 -26.15
N PHE A 502 4.88 11.00 -25.59
CA PHE A 502 4.93 11.77 -24.36
C PHE A 502 5.06 10.77 -23.21
N ALA A 503 6.16 10.84 -22.45
CA ALA A 503 6.48 9.94 -21.35
C ALA A 503 6.76 10.73 -20.08
N THR A 504 6.07 10.42 -18.98
CA THR A 504 6.42 11.00 -17.67
C THR A 504 7.70 10.38 -17.13
N ASP A 505 8.42 11.15 -16.33
CA ASP A 505 9.55 10.67 -15.55
C ASP A 505 9.36 11.06 -14.09
N ALA A 506 9.26 10.05 -13.22
CA ALA A 506 9.00 10.25 -11.80
C ALA A 506 10.12 11.01 -11.07
N SER A 507 11.31 11.17 -11.68
CA SER A 507 12.42 11.93 -11.13
C SER A 507 12.38 13.45 -11.42
N PHE A 508 11.77 13.90 -12.53
CA PHE A 508 11.80 15.32 -12.89
C PHE A 508 10.54 15.92 -13.54
N GLY A 509 9.68 15.14 -14.21
CA GLY A 509 8.49 15.69 -14.88
C GLY A 509 8.03 14.83 -16.06
N ALA A 510 8.31 15.29 -17.28
CA ALA A 510 8.05 14.52 -18.50
C ALA A 510 9.06 14.82 -19.62
N ALA A 511 9.25 13.83 -20.50
CA ALA A 511 10.00 13.92 -21.73
C ALA A 511 9.08 13.66 -22.93
N ILE A 512 9.44 14.22 -24.08
CA ILE A 512 8.95 13.77 -25.38
C ILE A 512 10.07 12.95 -26.01
N LEU A 513 9.76 11.70 -26.30
CA LEU A 513 10.67 10.75 -26.95
C LEU A 513 10.34 10.69 -28.44
N ASP A 514 11.35 10.73 -29.30
CA ASP A 514 11.21 10.49 -30.74
C ASP A 514 11.74 9.11 -31.08
N VAL A 515 10.93 8.28 -31.73
CA VAL A 515 11.30 6.91 -32.13
C VAL A 515 11.51 6.88 -33.64
N ASP A 516 12.71 6.51 -34.09
CA ASP A 516 12.97 6.32 -35.53
C ASP A 516 12.30 5.00 -35.99
N PRO A 517 11.34 5.03 -36.93
CA PRO A 517 10.63 3.84 -37.38
C PRO A 517 11.50 2.85 -38.19
N ASN A 518 12.72 3.22 -38.57
CA ASN A 518 13.64 2.37 -39.32
C ASN A 518 14.64 1.65 -38.41
N SER A 519 15.24 2.36 -37.46
CA SER A 519 16.21 1.78 -36.51
C SER A 519 15.57 1.26 -35.23
N CYS A 520 14.31 1.65 -34.95
CA CYS A 520 13.61 1.45 -33.68
C CYS A 520 14.30 2.12 -32.47
N GLU A 521 15.32 2.96 -32.67
CA GLU A 521 15.98 3.70 -31.60
C GLU A 521 15.13 4.90 -31.14
N ALA A 522 15.18 5.19 -29.84
CA ALA A 522 14.47 6.31 -29.24
C ALA A 522 15.42 7.36 -28.66
N THR A 523 15.13 8.63 -28.93
CA THR A 523 15.91 9.79 -28.46
C THR A 523 15.04 10.82 -27.74
N THR A 524 15.64 11.67 -26.92
CA THR A 524 14.92 12.73 -26.20
C THR A 524 14.75 13.95 -27.10
N ALA A 525 13.53 14.24 -27.52
CA ALA A 525 13.22 15.44 -28.31
C ALA A 525 13.01 16.69 -27.44
N ALA A 526 12.36 16.54 -26.27
CA ALA A 526 12.14 17.62 -25.32
C ALA A 526 11.99 17.10 -23.88
N LYS A 527 12.14 17.99 -22.90
CA LYS A 527 11.94 17.71 -21.46
C LYS A 527 11.37 18.93 -20.76
N GLY A 528 10.38 18.71 -19.89
CA GLY A 528 9.84 19.72 -19.00
C GLY A 528 9.80 19.21 -17.56
N ALA A 529 10.20 20.07 -16.63
CA ALA A 529 10.22 19.75 -15.20
C ALA A 529 8.93 20.19 -14.51
N VAL A 530 8.35 19.34 -13.67
CA VAL A 530 7.17 19.68 -12.87
C VAL A 530 7.63 20.14 -11.48
N GLN A 531 7.41 21.43 -11.17
CA GLN A 531 8.00 22.02 -9.97
C GLN A 531 7.47 21.33 -8.70
N GLY A 532 8.40 21.00 -7.81
CA GLY A 532 8.11 20.42 -6.49
C GLY A 532 7.52 19.02 -6.49
N GLN A 533 7.57 18.27 -7.61
CA GLN A 533 6.93 16.96 -7.69
C GLN A 533 7.35 15.98 -6.59
N LYS A 534 6.47 15.00 -6.30
CA LYS A 534 6.82 13.83 -5.50
C LYS A 534 7.10 12.62 -6.38
N ALA A 535 6.23 12.35 -7.34
CA ALA A 535 6.43 11.36 -8.40
C ALA A 535 5.42 11.60 -9.54
N THR A 536 5.86 12.20 -10.65
CA THR A 536 5.00 12.41 -11.82
C THR A 536 4.86 11.09 -12.61
N CYS A 537 3.66 10.50 -12.65
CA CYS A 537 3.48 9.09 -13.04
C CYS A 537 2.47 8.83 -14.17
N TRP A 538 1.16 9.02 -13.98
CA TRP A 538 0.21 8.70 -15.06
C TRP A 538 0.02 9.87 -16.00
N VAL A 539 -0.22 9.58 -17.28
CA VAL A 539 -0.52 10.57 -18.33
C VAL A 539 -1.82 10.23 -19.06
N ALA A 540 -2.56 11.26 -19.48
CA ALA A 540 -3.52 11.14 -20.58
C ALA A 540 -3.45 12.37 -21.50
N ILE A 541 -3.43 12.14 -22.81
CA ILE A 541 -3.51 13.18 -23.83
C ILE A 541 -4.99 13.50 -24.09
N SER A 542 -5.34 14.78 -23.99
CA SER A 542 -6.69 15.28 -24.20
C SER A 542 -6.90 15.74 -25.64
N PRO A 543 -7.85 15.16 -26.41
CA PRO A 543 -8.15 15.61 -27.77
C PRO A 543 -8.72 17.04 -27.83
N ALA A 544 -9.42 17.48 -26.78
CA ALA A 544 -10.05 18.80 -26.72
C ALA A 544 -9.04 19.94 -26.54
N THR A 545 -7.97 19.71 -25.76
CA THR A 545 -6.94 20.71 -25.45
C THR A 545 -5.67 20.55 -26.28
N LYS A 546 -5.44 19.35 -26.84
CA LYS A 546 -4.19 18.94 -27.52
C LYS A 546 -2.95 19.04 -26.62
N SER A 547 -3.15 18.79 -25.33
CA SER A 547 -2.13 18.77 -24.28
C SER A 547 -2.12 17.43 -23.54
N ALA A 548 -1.01 17.11 -22.91
CA ALA A 548 -0.92 16.01 -21.95
C ALA A 548 -1.37 16.50 -20.58
N PHE A 549 -2.13 15.68 -19.85
CA PHE A 549 -2.36 15.84 -18.42
C PHE A 549 -1.62 14.75 -17.67
N VAL A 550 -0.98 15.09 -16.55
CA VAL A 550 -0.21 14.14 -15.72
C VAL A 550 -0.59 14.23 -14.24
N THR A 551 -0.48 13.11 -13.51
CA THR A 551 -0.64 13.08 -12.04
C THR A 551 0.68 13.01 -11.30
N ASP A 552 0.71 13.57 -10.09
CA ASP A 552 1.81 13.48 -9.14
C ASP A 552 1.38 12.60 -7.96
N VAL A 553 1.89 11.37 -7.81
CA VAL A 553 1.30 10.39 -6.88
C VAL A 553 1.28 10.88 -5.43
N GLY A 554 2.29 11.65 -5.04
CA GLY A 554 2.41 12.21 -3.69
C GLY A 554 1.74 13.58 -3.49
N ARG A 555 0.94 14.07 -4.44
CA ARG A 555 0.19 15.33 -4.35
C ARG A 555 -1.15 15.20 -5.06
N ASN A 556 -2.24 15.59 -4.41
CA ASN A 556 -3.54 15.64 -5.08
C ASN A 556 -3.61 16.87 -6.02
N ARG A 557 -3.00 16.76 -7.21
CA ARG A 557 -3.03 17.75 -8.30
C ARG A 557 -2.99 17.05 -9.66
N VAL A 558 -3.48 17.74 -10.67
CA VAL A 558 -3.27 17.40 -12.08
C VAL A 558 -2.49 18.54 -12.74
N VAL A 559 -1.49 18.19 -13.54
CA VAL A 559 -0.64 19.15 -14.27
C VAL A 559 -0.86 18.98 -15.77
N GLU A 560 -1.12 20.08 -16.47
CA GLU A 560 -1.21 20.12 -17.93
C GLU A 560 0.14 20.50 -18.53
N MET A 561 0.55 19.79 -19.58
CA MET A 561 1.85 19.91 -20.21
C MET A 561 1.72 19.93 -21.74
N SER A 562 2.56 20.73 -22.39
CA SER A 562 2.65 20.89 -23.84
C SER A 562 3.12 19.60 -24.53
N LEU A 563 2.51 19.27 -25.67
CA LEU A 563 2.97 18.15 -26.54
C LEU A 563 4.10 18.56 -27.50
N GLU A 564 4.52 19.83 -27.49
CA GLU A 564 5.59 20.33 -28.36
C GLU A 564 6.96 20.31 -27.66
N ASP A 565 7.00 20.71 -26.39
CA ASP A 565 8.24 20.92 -25.61
C ASP A 565 8.19 20.36 -24.18
N ALA A 566 7.08 19.70 -23.79
CA ALA A 566 6.79 19.24 -22.43
C ALA A 566 6.74 20.35 -21.36
N SER A 567 6.68 21.64 -21.74
CA SER A 567 6.51 22.73 -20.76
C SER A 567 5.19 22.62 -20.00
N VAL A 568 5.18 23.05 -18.72
CA VAL A 568 3.96 23.10 -17.90
C VAL A 568 3.08 24.25 -18.38
N VAL A 569 1.83 23.93 -18.74
CA VAL A 569 0.81 24.89 -19.17
C VAL A 569 -0.03 25.38 -18.00
N SER A 570 -0.52 24.45 -17.17
CA SER A 570 -1.37 24.75 -16.03
C SER A 570 -1.23 23.71 -14.92
N GLU A 571 -1.55 24.09 -13.68
CA GLU A 571 -1.68 23.16 -12.56
C GLU A 571 -3.04 23.35 -11.89
N LEU A 572 -3.76 22.25 -11.64
CA LEU A 572 -4.99 22.22 -10.87
C LEU A 572 -4.76 21.52 -9.54
N ASP A 573 -4.79 22.28 -8.45
CA ASP A 573 -4.80 21.75 -7.08
C ASP A 573 -6.16 21.12 -6.76
N LEU A 574 -6.14 19.87 -6.33
CA LEU A 574 -7.30 19.06 -5.97
C LEU A 574 -7.27 18.63 -4.50
N THR A 575 -6.32 19.12 -3.69
CA THR A 575 -6.18 18.79 -2.25
C THR A 575 -7.44 18.98 -1.42
N CYS A 576 -8.37 19.83 -1.87
CA CYS A 576 -9.69 20.01 -1.26
C CYS A 576 -10.56 18.73 -1.23
N ASN A 577 -10.30 17.74 -2.09
CA ASN A 577 -11.00 16.46 -2.09
C ASN A 577 -10.58 15.54 -0.91
N GLY A 578 -9.37 15.72 -0.37
CA GLY A 578 -8.84 14.85 0.69
C GLY A 578 -8.32 13.48 0.22
N ASP A 579 -8.19 13.25 -1.09
CA ASP A 579 -7.63 12.01 -1.64
C ASP A 579 -6.17 11.77 -1.21
N PRO A 580 -5.73 10.49 -1.09
CA PRO A 580 -4.33 10.14 -0.81
C PRO A 580 -3.34 10.47 -1.95
N GLY A 581 -3.83 10.87 -3.12
CA GLY A 581 -3.08 11.02 -4.36
C GLY A 581 -3.91 10.57 -5.56
N LEU A 582 -3.41 10.83 -6.78
CA LEU A 582 -4.09 10.46 -8.03
C LEU A 582 -3.27 9.46 -8.83
N ILE A 583 -3.91 8.36 -9.21
CA ILE A 583 -3.35 7.32 -10.08
C ILE A 583 -4.30 7.09 -11.26
N ASP A 584 -3.73 6.81 -12.42
CA ASP A 584 -4.42 6.66 -13.70
C ASP A 584 -5.23 7.87 -14.18
N LEU A 585 -5.14 8.09 -15.49
CA LEU A 585 -5.82 9.16 -16.19
C LEU A 585 -6.48 8.62 -17.45
N ALA A 586 -7.66 9.15 -17.75
CA ALA A 586 -8.32 8.94 -19.03
C ALA A 586 -8.89 10.27 -19.52
N ALA A 587 -8.76 10.55 -20.81
CA ALA A 587 -9.42 11.68 -21.47
C ALA A 587 -10.45 11.13 -22.47
N SER A 588 -11.66 11.68 -22.47
CA SER A 588 -12.67 11.38 -23.49
C SER A 588 -13.53 12.62 -23.76
N GLY A 589 -13.65 12.99 -25.04
CA GLY A 589 -14.33 14.23 -25.46
C GLY A 589 -13.76 15.46 -24.74
N ASN A 590 -14.63 16.13 -23.99
CA ASN A 590 -14.33 17.37 -23.25
C ASN A 590 -13.92 17.15 -21.79
N PHE A 591 -13.71 15.90 -21.36
CA PHE A 591 -13.49 15.56 -19.96
C PHE A 591 -12.18 14.79 -19.74
N LEU A 592 -11.50 15.14 -18.65
CA LEU A 592 -10.46 14.33 -18.04
C LEU A 592 -11.03 13.63 -16.80
N TYR A 593 -10.66 12.38 -16.61
CA TYR A 593 -11.00 11.57 -15.46
C TYR A 593 -9.70 11.21 -14.75
N ALA A 594 -9.62 11.50 -13.46
CA ALA A 594 -8.50 11.14 -12.59
C ALA A 594 -9.01 10.23 -11.46
N LEU A 595 -8.42 9.05 -11.34
CA LEU A 595 -8.75 8.09 -10.30
C LEU A 595 -7.90 8.41 -9.05
N SER A 596 -8.50 8.36 -7.88
CA SER A 596 -7.77 8.14 -6.63
C SER A 596 -7.99 6.70 -6.20
N PRO A 597 -6.94 5.96 -5.85
CA PRO A 597 -7.09 4.54 -5.56
C PRO A 597 -7.74 4.26 -4.21
N GLY A 598 -7.81 5.25 -3.31
CA GLY A 598 -8.10 5.01 -1.90
C GLY A 598 -6.91 4.38 -1.16
N ASN A 599 -7.08 4.13 0.14
CA ASN A 599 -6.02 3.54 0.99
C ASN A 599 -6.59 2.69 2.14
N GLY A 600 -7.85 2.25 2.03
CA GLY A 600 -8.57 1.55 3.11
C GLY A 600 -9.06 2.43 4.27
N THR A 601 -8.63 3.70 4.37
CA THR A 601 -9.23 4.72 5.26
C THR A 601 -9.99 5.79 4.49
N THR A 602 -9.44 6.23 3.35
CA THR A 602 -10.13 6.99 2.30
C THR A 602 -10.61 6.00 1.24
N GLN A 603 -11.84 6.19 0.75
CA GLN A 603 -12.38 5.40 -0.36
C GLN A 603 -11.61 5.69 -1.66
N ALA A 604 -11.67 4.75 -2.61
CA ALA A 604 -11.35 5.07 -3.99
C ALA A 604 -12.35 6.10 -4.53
N ALA A 605 -11.93 7.01 -5.39
CA ALA A 605 -12.77 8.08 -5.92
C ALA A 605 -12.38 8.44 -7.36
N VAL A 606 -13.30 9.01 -8.14
CA VAL A 606 -12.99 9.57 -9.45
C VAL A 606 -13.31 11.06 -9.45
N THR A 607 -12.34 11.84 -9.86
CA THR A 607 -12.46 13.28 -10.10
C THR A 607 -12.61 13.52 -11.60
N VAL A 608 -13.64 14.26 -11.99
CA VAL A 608 -13.94 14.63 -13.38
C VAL A 608 -13.64 16.11 -13.57
N LEU A 609 -12.77 16.41 -14.54
CA LEU A 609 -12.42 17.77 -14.94
C LEU A 609 -13.05 18.07 -16.30
N ASP A 610 -13.67 19.25 -16.43
CA ASP A 610 -14.09 19.81 -17.71
C ASP A 610 -12.92 20.61 -18.30
N VAL A 611 -12.52 20.24 -19.51
CA VAL A 611 -11.43 20.84 -20.29
C VAL A 611 -11.94 21.46 -21.61
N SER A 612 -13.26 21.67 -21.74
CA SER A 612 -13.91 22.24 -22.94
C SER A 612 -13.52 23.69 -23.25
N GLY A 613 -12.94 24.42 -22.29
CA GLY A 613 -12.44 25.78 -22.49
C GLY A 613 -11.10 25.87 -23.21
N GLY A 614 -10.51 24.72 -23.59
CA GLY A 614 -9.21 24.63 -24.25
C GLY A 614 -8.06 24.50 -23.26
N SER A 615 -6.83 24.64 -23.78
CA SER A 615 -5.63 24.47 -22.97
C SER A 615 -5.55 25.53 -21.85
N GLY A 616 -5.16 25.11 -20.65
CA GLY A 616 -5.15 25.93 -19.43
C GLY A 616 -6.52 26.11 -18.75
N SER A 617 -7.61 25.53 -19.27
CA SER A 617 -8.97 25.75 -18.76
C SER A 617 -9.48 24.71 -17.75
N ALA A 618 -8.66 23.73 -17.38
CA ALA A 618 -9.10 22.55 -16.64
C ALA A 618 -9.72 22.92 -15.28
N LYS A 619 -10.97 22.52 -15.05
CA LYS A 619 -11.70 22.77 -13.80
C LYS A 619 -12.42 21.51 -13.33
N MET A 620 -12.37 21.23 -12.03
CA MET A 620 -13.15 20.15 -11.45
C MET A 620 -14.64 20.44 -11.55
N VAL A 621 -15.41 19.49 -12.11
CA VAL A 621 -16.88 19.55 -12.22
C VAL A 621 -17.57 18.47 -11.42
N GLN A 622 -16.88 17.37 -11.10
CA GLN A 622 -17.40 16.32 -10.23
C GLN A 622 -16.26 15.65 -9.46
N HIS A 623 -16.55 15.19 -8.27
CA HIS A 623 -15.74 14.26 -7.49
C HIS A 623 -16.70 13.29 -6.82
N PHE A 624 -16.47 11.97 -6.93
CA PHE A 624 -17.34 10.96 -6.33
C PHE A 624 -16.56 9.73 -5.87
N GLU A 625 -16.91 9.23 -4.68
CA GLU A 625 -16.39 7.97 -4.14
C GLU A 625 -16.96 6.77 -4.90
N LEU A 626 -16.15 5.72 -5.04
CA LEU A 626 -16.51 4.44 -5.66
C LEU A 626 -17.10 3.43 -4.65
N ALA A 627 -17.59 3.90 -3.50
CA ALA A 627 -18.13 3.05 -2.45
C ALA A 627 -19.28 2.16 -2.96
N GLY A 628 -19.13 0.85 -2.79
CA GLY A 628 -20.09 -0.15 -3.31
C GLY A 628 -19.94 -0.50 -4.80
N MET A 629 -19.04 0.18 -5.53
CA MET A 629 -18.68 -0.14 -6.93
C MET A 629 -17.25 -0.71 -7.04
N ALA A 630 -16.34 -0.25 -6.18
CA ALA A 630 -14.96 -0.74 -6.08
C ALA A 630 -14.64 -1.22 -4.66
N SER A 631 -13.48 -1.88 -4.51
CA SER A 631 -12.96 -2.29 -3.21
C SER A 631 -12.35 -1.11 -2.45
N LYS A 632 -11.75 -1.38 -1.28
CA LYS A 632 -10.95 -0.39 -0.50
C LYS A 632 -9.76 0.18 -1.26
N THR A 633 -9.32 -0.49 -2.33
CA THR A 633 -8.43 0.03 -3.36
C THR A 633 -9.01 -0.19 -4.76
N ALA A 634 -8.73 0.75 -5.68
CA ALA A 634 -9.11 0.67 -7.08
C ALA A 634 -7.89 0.89 -7.98
N MET A 635 -7.75 0.06 -9.02
CA MET A 635 -6.62 0.04 -9.94
C MET A 635 -7.11 -0.01 -11.38
N GLY A 636 -6.56 0.85 -12.24
CA GLY A 636 -6.88 0.88 -13.67
C GLY A 636 -8.19 1.61 -14.00
N MET A 637 -8.12 2.54 -14.95
CA MET A 637 -9.28 3.25 -15.48
C MET A 637 -9.12 3.48 -16.98
N LYS A 638 -10.17 3.19 -17.75
CA LYS A 638 -10.34 3.65 -19.13
C LYS A 638 -11.76 4.13 -19.35
N VAL A 639 -11.91 5.04 -20.29
CA VAL A 639 -13.18 5.60 -20.75
C VAL A 639 -13.31 5.31 -22.25
N MET A 640 -14.54 5.07 -22.71
CA MET A 640 -14.90 4.83 -24.12
C MET A 640 -15.55 6.08 -24.75
#